data_AF-A0A418VM54-F1
#
_entry.id   AF-A0A418VM54-F1
#
_cell.length_a   1.000
_cell.length_b   1.000
_cell.length_c   1.000
_cell.angle_alpha   90.00
_cell.angle_beta   90.00
_cell.angle_gamma   90.00
#
_symmetry.space_group_name_H-M   'P 1'
#
loop_
_entity.id
_entity.type
_entity.pdbx_description
1 polymer ?
#
loop_
_entity_poly.entity_id
_entity_poly.type
_entity_poly.pdbx_seq_one_letter_code
_entity_poly.pdbx_strand_id
1 'polypeptide(L)'
;METGIIITLAFGIGFLALALLSYGRLWRPFAARFRRVAASEAALRAVFDHSSDRLFIVRVAGDGSFVAQWANAAALLAWNATAERVEGKGLSAFLPPALAEKTTRDLQSCVDAGAATRFEEECVVHGVTRRWEVAQTPIRGGDGAIAMLSVNARDVTRRNEAEAAFRDSEARCRLLADSVSDIVGRLDLNGGRLSCSDSVRACLGCDPAEMIGRPLVERVHPDDLAAVADGVSGLTRGQPTMTAVYRLRHADGRWVWIEADIRLVMDDWGKPLECVSVERDITARKVMEAELYDARQAADAASRSKSEFLASLSHELRTPMNAVIGFADLIARESEGPINNPFYKDFALNIRDSGQHLLELINEILDNVRAEAGQLVLDDETVDLEQATTFAIRLLSQRAGRVGVQIVASVDPAARYLRGDEKRVRQILLNLLSNAMKHTPTGGRVDVETSLDADGALRLLVRDNGTGTGESDATPVLRAFERGDASDNSAGPRRAAGLPLTRRLMELHGGTLTLSSAQGQGTVAMARFAPDRVADEAGRTVAPSLAPRASLSILMVEDDPTIRDSGVALLRNWGHRVLGAANANEALAILRQSAPLDLLFSDIVMPPGMNGAELAREARRLRPDLAVLLASGFAAHAVIADDAAHAGYDVIAKPYDPAELQQRLDALRPTAASASSTAALASLPPHSRSSQVAPTTAPIVAAPVDGVLPEGLRILVAEDVEMNRLLVVTLLKQAKHRVVAVEDGAAAVAAMRRHAFDLVLMDVNMPVMDGLDATRAIRGMADPVNRTPIIALTANTFPEDVARCRAVGMNGYVAKPIDRTVLFREMSRCLAGQAAGTDGTSPHANGNVVTQA
;
A
#
# COMPACT_ATOMS: atom_id res chain seq x y z
N MET A 1 146.16 -26.26 59.97
CA MET A 1 144.87 -26.92 60.30
C MET A 1 143.70 -25.94 60.32
N GLU A 2 143.90 -24.66 60.66
CA GLU A 2 142.79 -23.67 60.75
C GLU A 2 142.22 -23.20 59.40
N THR A 3 143.00 -23.18 58.31
CA THR A 3 142.52 -22.72 56.99
C THR A 3 141.54 -23.70 56.32
N GLY A 4 141.63 -25.00 56.61
CA GLY A 4 140.74 -26.01 56.03
C GLY A 4 139.30 -25.90 56.55
N ILE A 5 139.13 -25.63 57.85
CA ILE A 5 137.81 -25.54 58.49
C ILE A 5 137.03 -24.32 57.99
N ILE A 6 137.70 -23.18 57.80
CA ILE A 6 137.07 -21.94 57.31
C ILE A 6 136.55 -22.12 55.88
N ILE A 7 137.31 -22.81 55.02
CA ILE A 7 136.90 -23.07 53.63
C ILE A 7 135.70 -24.02 53.59
N THR A 8 135.69 -25.09 54.40
CA THR A 8 134.54 -26.01 54.45
C THR A 8 133.28 -25.34 55.01
N LEU A 9 133.41 -24.45 56.01
CA LEU A 9 132.28 -23.68 56.54
C LEU A 9 131.74 -22.67 55.51
N ALA A 10 132.62 -22.00 54.77
CA ALA A 10 132.25 -21.06 53.72
C ALA A 10 131.53 -21.75 52.54
N PHE A 11 131.99 -22.94 52.13
CA PHE A 11 131.28 -23.75 51.13
C PHE A 11 129.93 -24.27 51.65
N GLY A 12 129.84 -24.67 52.92
CA GLY A 12 128.57 -25.09 53.54
C GLY A 12 127.53 -23.98 53.61
N ILE A 13 127.94 -22.77 54.00
CA ILE A 13 127.06 -21.58 54.05
C ILE A 13 126.67 -21.14 52.63
N GLY A 14 127.62 -21.15 51.69
CA GLY A 14 127.35 -20.86 50.29
C GLY A 14 126.36 -21.83 49.65
N PHE A 15 126.48 -23.13 49.95
CA PHE A 15 125.56 -24.15 49.47
C PHE A 15 124.16 -24.03 50.10
N LEU A 16 124.08 -23.72 51.40
CA LEU A 16 122.81 -23.47 52.09
C LEU A 16 122.10 -22.21 51.55
N ALA A 17 122.86 -21.14 51.30
CA ALA A 17 122.32 -19.91 50.71
C ALA A 17 121.82 -20.14 49.27
N LEU A 18 122.57 -20.90 48.46
CA LEU A 18 122.13 -21.28 47.12
C LEU A 18 120.88 -22.17 47.18
N ALA A 19 120.82 -23.14 48.10
CA ALA A 19 119.66 -24.00 48.29
C ALA A 19 118.41 -23.21 48.71
N LEU A 20 118.54 -22.25 49.63
CA LEU A 20 117.44 -21.38 50.07
C LEU A 20 116.98 -20.39 48.97
N LEU A 21 117.89 -19.84 48.18
CA LEU A 21 117.56 -19.02 47.00
C LEU A 21 116.88 -19.83 45.89
N SER A 22 117.32 -21.07 45.69
CA SER A 22 116.70 -22.03 44.75
C SER A 22 115.28 -22.41 45.21
N TYR A 23 115.11 -22.68 46.51
CA TYR A 23 113.81 -22.96 47.13
C TYR A 23 112.87 -21.76 47.00
N GLY A 24 113.34 -20.54 47.26
CA GLY A 24 112.57 -19.30 47.10
C GLY A 24 112.15 -18.99 45.66
N ARG A 25 112.98 -19.32 44.65
CA ARG A 25 112.63 -19.16 43.23
C ARG A 25 111.60 -20.17 42.74
N LEU A 26 111.63 -21.41 43.24
CA LEU A 26 110.62 -22.43 42.95
C LEU A 26 109.30 -22.20 43.69
N TRP A 27 109.34 -21.65 44.91
CA TRP A 27 108.15 -21.46 45.75
C TRP A 27 107.26 -20.28 45.33
N ARG A 28 107.83 -19.20 44.78
CA ARG A 28 107.08 -18.01 44.34
C ARG A 28 106.01 -18.28 43.25
N PRO A 29 106.31 -18.98 42.14
CA PRO A 29 105.30 -19.33 41.15
C PRO A 29 104.26 -20.33 41.71
N PHE A 30 104.66 -21.23 42.61
CA PHE A 30 103.75 -22.14 43.29
C PHE A 30 102.75 -21.39 44.20
N ALA A 31 103.23 -20.45 45.02
CA ALA A 31 102.40 -19.62 45.88
C ALA A 31 101.48 -18.65 45.09
N ALA A 32 101.93 -18.15 43.93
CA ALA A 32 101.09 -17.34 43.04
C ALA A 32 99.98 -18.17 42.37
N ARG A 33 100.29 -19.39 41.93
CA ARG A 33 99.31 -20.34 41.37
C ARG A 33 98.31 -20.77 42.45
N PHE A 34 98.77 -21.06 43.66
CA PHE A 34 97.91 -21.40 44.79
C PHE A 34 96.95 -20.27 45.16
N ARG A 35 97.43 -19.01 45.21
CA ARG A 35 96.55 -17.84 45.43
C ARG A 35 95.52 -17.62 44.32
N ARG A 36 95.88 -17.84 43.05
CA ARG A 36 94.91 -17.76 41.94
C ARG A 36 93.86 -18.86 42.00
N VAL A 37 94.27 -20.08 42.31
CA VAL A 37 93.35 -21.21 42.50
C VAL A 37 92.41 -20.93 43.67
N ALA A 38 92.95 -20.53 44.83
CA ALA A 38 92.16 -20.20 46.01
C ALA A 38 91.19 -19.02 45.76
N ALA A 39 91.62 -17.96 45.05
CA ALA A 39 90.76 -16.83 44.71
C ALA A 39 89.66 -17.22 43.69
N SER A 40 89.99 -18.05 42.70
CA SER A 40 89.03 -18.57 41.73
C SER A 40 88.02 -19.51 42.39
N GLU A 41 88.47 -20.35 43.30
CA GLU A 41 87.64 -21.27 44.08
C GLU A 41 86.69 -20.50 45.00
N ALA A 42 87.19 -19.47 45.70
CA ALA A 42 86.37 -18.60 46.53
C ALA A 42 85.30 -17.85 45.72
N ALA A 43 85.65 -17.37 44.51
CA ALA A 43 84.69 -16.70 43.63
C ALA A 43 83.60 -17.66 43.10
N LEU A 44 83.98 -18.87 42.66
CA LEU A 44 83.02 -19.89 42.23
C LEU A 44 82.10 -20.32 43.38
N ARG A 45 82.66 -20.48 44.58
CA ARG A 45 81.90 -20.83 45.79
C ARG A 45 80.92 -19.73 46.18
N ALA A 46 81.32 -18.47 46.09
CA ALA A 46 80.41 -17.33 46.33
C ALA A 46 79.24 -17.29 45.33
N VAL A 47 79.48 -17.50 44.04
CA VAL A 47 78.40 -17.55 43.03
C VAL A 47 77.46 -18.73 43.28
N PHE A 48 78.02 -19.89 43.63
CA PHE A 48 77.26 -21.09 43.95
C PHE A 48 76.38 -20.89 45.19
N ASP A 49 76.94 -20.35 46.28
CA ASP A 49 76.26 -20.16 47.57
C ASP A 49 75.22 -19.03 47.56
N HIS A 50 75.42 -17.98 46.77
CA HIS A 50 74.47 -16.86 46.66
C HIS A 50 73.40 -17.04 45.57
N SER A 51 73.42 -18.15 44.82
CA SER A 51 72.35 -18.47 43.89
C SER A 51 71.03 -18.68 44.63
N SER A 52 69.94 -18.10 44.13
CA SER A 52 68.58 -18.36 44.60
C SER A 52 68.06 -19.73 44.17
N ASP A 53 68.66 -20.30 43.10
CA ASP A 53 68.35 -21.66 42.65
C ASP A 53 68.98 -22.68 43.61
N ARG A 54 68.33 -23.84 43.78
CA ARG A 54 68.89 -24.94 44.57
C ARG A 54 69.95 -25.64 43.75
N LEU A 55 71.22 -25.47 44.13
CA LEU A 55 72.35 -26.05 43.43
C LEU A 55 73.02 -27.10 44.31
N PHE A 56 73.25 -28.29 43.76
CA PHE A 56 74.05 -29.31 44.43
C PHE A 56 74.79 -30.19 43.43
N ILE A 57 75.93 -30.72 43.84
CA ILE A 57 76.77 -31.60 43.05
C ILE A 57 76.87 -32.94 43.77
N VAL A 58 76.63 -34.02 43.05
CA VAL A 58 76.80 -35.40 43.53
C VAL A 58 77.93 -36.07 42.77
N ARG A 59 78.72 -36.90 43.45
CA ARG A 59 79.70 -37.80 42.86
C ARG A 59 79.06 -39.17 42.66
N VAL A 60 79.34 -39.78 41.52
CA VAL A 60 78.98 -41.17 41.23
C VAL A 60 80.08 -42.06 41.81
N ALA A 61 79.76 -42.87 42.82
CA ALA A 61 80.68 -43.81 43.42
C ALA A 61 80.85 -45.07 42.54
N GLY A 62 81.91 -45.85 42.79
CA GLY A 62 82.23 -47.02 41.97
C GLY A 62 81.21 -48.16 42.05
N ASP A 63 80.33 -48.15 43.05
CA ASP A 63 79.18 -49.04 43.20
C ASP A 63 77.89 -48.50 42.56
N GLY A 64 77.96 -47.36 41.86
CA GLY A 64 76.82 -46.67 41.27
C GLY A 64 76.03 -45.79 42.23
N SER A 65 76.41 -45.69 43.51
CA SER A 65 75.71 -44.84 44.48
C SER A 65 76.05 -43.35 44.30
N PHE A 66 75.10 -42.48 44.64
CA PHE A 66 75.29 -41.02 44.59
C PHE A 66 75.67 -40.46 45.95
N VAL A 67 76.82 -39.77 46.00
CA VAL A 67 77.35 -39.15 47.21
C VAL A 67 77.36 -37.63 47.03
N ALA A 68 76.65 -36.89 47.87
CA ALA A 68 76.66 -35.44 47.80
C ALA A 68 78.07 -34.90 48.05
N GLN A 69 78.55 -34.05 47.15
CA GLN A 69 79.85 -33.39 47.27
C GLN A 69 79.67 -31.98 47.79
N TRP A 70 78.84 -31.17 47.11
CA TRP A 70 78.54 -29.79 47.48
C TRP A 70 77.05 -29.52 47.39
N ALA A 71 76.55 -28.64 48.23
CA ALA A 71 75.19 -28.11 48.15
C ALA A 71 75.21 -26.64 48.60
N ASN A 72 74.55 -25.78 47.84
CA ASN A 72 74.52 -24.36 48.15
C ASN A 72 73.55 -24.06 49.31
N ALA A 73 73.59 -22.83 49.82
CA ALA A 73 72.73 -22.40 50.92
C ALA A 73 71.23 -22.65 50.63
N ALA A 74 70.77 -22.43 49.39
CA ALA A 74 69.38 -22.65 48.99
C ALA A 74 68.97 -24.14 49.02
N ALA A 75 69.85 -25.05 48.58
CA ALA A 75 69.61 -26.49 48.64
C ALA A 75 69.64 -27.04 50.08
N LEU A 76 70.62 -26.59 50.88
CA LEU A 76 70.75 -26.98 52.29
C LEU A 76 69.54 -26.55 53.12
N LEU A 77 69.04 -25.32 52.90
CA LEU A 77 67.82 -24.84 53.52
C LEU A 77 66.61 -25.71 53.14
N ALA A 78 66.50 -26.09 51.87
CA ALA A 78 65.40 -26.93 51.38
C ALA A 78 65.40 -28.34 51.98
N TRP A 79 66.58 -28.90 52.27
CA TRP A 79 66.72 -30.21 52.92
C TRP A 79 66.71 -30.13 54.44
N ASN A 80 66.61 -28.93 55.02
CA ASN A 80 66.75 -28.69 56.46
C ASN A 80 68.01 -29.35 57.03
N ALA A 81 69.13 -29.23 56.31
CA ALA A 81 70.39 -29.89 56.63
C ALA A 81 71.56 -28.90 56.61
N THR A 82 72.63 -29.23 57.32
CA THR A 82 73.89 -28.47 57.30
C THR A 82 74.87 -29.11 56.32
N ALA A 83 75.82 -28.33 55.79
CA ALA A 83 76.84 -28.84 54.88
C ALA A 83 77.57 -30.06 55.47
N GLU A 84 77.95 -30.03 56.75
CA GLU A 84 78.62 -31.14 57.46
C GLU A 84 77.79 -32.45 57.48
N ARG A 85 76.47 -32.37 57.45
CA ARG A 85 75.57 -33.53 57.43
C ARG A 85 75.33 -34.09 56.04
N VAL A 86 75.65 -33.33 55.00
CA VAL A 86 75.35 -33.63 53.60
C VAL A 86 76.62 -34.02 52.84
N GLU A 87 77.70 -33.26 52.99
CA GLU A 87 78.94 -33.46 52.25
C GLU A 87 79.56 -34.84 52.57
N GLY A 88 79.87 -35.60 51.52
CA GLY A 88 80.43 -36.94 51.63
C GLY A 88 79.43 -38.02 52.04
N LYS A 89 78.13 -37.70 52.20
CA LYS A 89 77.09 -38.67 52.55
C LYS A 89 76.25 -39.08 51.33
N GLY A 90 75.72 -40.30 51.37
CA GLY A 90 74.72 -40.75 50.40
C GLY A 90 73.39 -40.01 50.59
N LEU A 91 72.61 -39.88 49.51
CA LEU A 91 71.36 -39.11 49.51
C LEU A 91 70.35 -39.58 50.57
N SER A 92 70.27 -40.88 50.84
CA SER A 92 69.38 -41.48 51.85
C SER A 92 69.75 -41.14 53.30
N ALA A 93 70.96 -40.61 53.56
CA ALA A 93 71.40 -40.27 54.90
C ALA A 93 70.82 -38.95 55.40
N PHE A 94 70.40 -38.07 54.51
CA PHE A 94 69.90 -36.72 54.85
C PHE A 94 68.59 -36.34 54.16
N LEU A 95 68.20 -37.02 53.08
CA LEU A 95 66.87 -36.85 52.47
C LEU A 95 65.86 -37.85 53.05
N PRO A 96 64.57 -37.47 53.15
CA PRO A 96 63.50 -38.42 53.42
C PRO A 96 63.49 -39.58 52.40
N PRO A 97 63.11 -40.82 52.80
CA PRO A 97 63.23 -42.01 51.94
C PRO A 97 62.60 -41.84 50.55
N ALA A 98 61.37 -41.32 50.49
CA ALA A 98 60.67 -41.09 49.21
C ALA A 98 61.38 -40.07 48.30
N LEU A 99 61.97 -39.02 48.88
CA LEU A 99 62.71 -38.01 48.13
C LEU A 99 64.07 -38.56 47.69
N ALA A 100 64.76 -39.31 48.57
CA ALA A 100 66.03 -39.97 48.24
C ALA A 100 65.87 -40.95 47.07
N GLU A 101 64.84 -41.79 47.09
CA GLU A 101 64.53 -42.73 45.99
C GLU A 101 64.21 -42.00 44.69
N LYS A 102 63.39 -40.93 44.75
CA LYS A 102 63.06 -40.13 43.57
C LYS A 102 64.30 -39.46 42.99
N THR A 103 65.06 -38.72 43.81
CA THR A 103 66.27 -38.02 43.37
C THR A 103 67.31 -39.00 42.84
N THR A 104 67.46 -40.18 43.44
CA THR A 104 68.35 -41.24 42.93
C THR A 104 67.92 -41.71 41.55
N ARG A 105 66.62 -41.94 41.33
CA ARG A 105 66.10 -42.32 39.99
C ARG A 105 66.31 -41.21 38.96
N ASP A 106 66.04 -39.96 39.31
CA ASP A 106 66.21 -38.84 38.39
C ASP A 106 67.69 -38.68 37.99
N LEU A 107 68.61 -38.76 38.95
CA LEU A 107 70.05 -38.72 38.72
C LEU A 107 70.53 -39.92 37.89
N GLN A 108 70.03 -41.12 38.16
CA GLN A 108 70.35 -42.32 37.38
C GLN A 108 69.92 -42.16 35.93
N SER A 109 68.74 -41.59 35.68
CA SER A 109 68.27 -41.28 34.32
C SER A 109 69.23 -40.36 33.55
N CYS A 110 69.83 -39.36 34.23
CA CYS A 110 70.87 -38.51 33.63
C CYS A 110 72.16 -39.28 33.30
N VAL A 111 72.58 -40.20 34.18
CA VAL A 111 73.73 -41.08 33.94
C VAL A 111 73.48 -41.98 32.73
N ASP A 112 72.31 -42.64 32.68
CA ASP A 112 71.91 -43.56 31.63
C ASP A 112 71.79 -42.86 30.27
N ALA A 113 71.24 -41.63 30.26
CA ALA A 113 71.13 -40.81 29.05
C ALA A 113 72.50 -40.31 28.55
N GLY A 114 73.50 -40.20 29.42
CA GLY A 114 74.84 -39.73 29.08
C GLY A 114 74.93 -38.24 28.71
N ALA A 115 73.84 -37.48 28.86
CA ALA A 115 73.70 -36.07 28.47
C ALA A 115 72.88 -35.30 29.52
N ALA A 116 72.88 -33.96 29.42
CA ALA A 116 72.11 -33.13 30.34
C ALA A 116 70.60 -33.40 30.19
N THR A 117 69.90 -33.56 31.32
CA THR A 117 68.46 -33.77 31.38
C THR A 117 67.78 -32.55 32.01
N ARG A 118 66.59 -32.19 31.50
CA ARG A 118 65.77 -31.10 32.04
C ARG A 118 64.33 -31.54 32.10
N PHE A 119 63.69 -31.34 33.25
CA PHE A 119 62.29 -31.68 33.46
C PHE A 119 61.65 -30.73 34.46
N GLU A 120 60.33 -30.61 34.42
CA GLU A 120 59.55 -29.89 35.41
C GLU A 120 58.96 -30.87 36.43
N GLU A 121 58.97 -30.48 37.70
CA GLU A 121 58.32 -31.21 38.76
C GLU A 121 57.43 -30.29 39.61
N GLU A 122 56.34 -30.85 40.11
CA GLU A 122 55.43 -30.16 41.02
C GLU A 122 55.57 -30.79 42.41
N CYS A 123 55.81 -29.96 43.43
CA CYS A 123 55.85 -30.42 44.81
C CYS A 123 55.01 -29.53 45.72
N VAL A 124 54.31 -30.14 46.68
CA VAL A 124 53.54 -29.43 47.68
C VAL A 124 54.40 -29.26 48.93
N VAL A 125 54.77 -28.01 49.22
CA VAL A 125 55.59 -27.66 50.39
C VAL A 125 54.72 -26.83 51.33
N HIS A 126 54.46 -27.37 52.53
CA HIS A 126 53.60 -26.71 53.55
C HIS A 126 52.21 -26.29 53.03
N GLY A 127 51.59 -27.11 52.17
CA GLY A 127 50.27 -26.82 51.59
C GLY A 127 50.28 -25.87 50.40
N VAL A 128 51.45 -25.36 49.99
CA VAL A 128 51.61 -24.54 48.79
C VAL A 128 52.25 -25.38 47.69
N THR A 129 51.56 -25.48 46.56
CA THR A 129 52.10 -26.10 45.34
C THR A 129 53.18 -25.22 44.75
N ARG A 130 54.37 -25.77 44.52
CA ARG A 130 55.46 -25.12 43.81
C ARG A 130 55.88 -25.93 42.60
N ARG A 131 56.16 -25.25 41.50
CA ARG A 131 56.73 -25.85 40.29
C ARG A 131 58.21 -25.55 40.20
N TRP A 132 58.98 -26.61 40.02
CA TRP A 132 60.43 -26.55 39.91
C TRP A 132 60.85 -27.02 38.53
N GLU A 133 61.70 -26.24 37.89
CA GLU A 133 62.44 -26.67 36.72
C GLU A 133 63.78 -27.23 37.18
N VAL A 134 64.00 -28.52 36.95
CA VAL A 134 65.21 -29.24 37.36
C VAL A 134 66.06 -29.54 36.13
N ALA A 135 67.31 -29.10 36.16
CA ALA A 135 68.33 -29.41 35.17
C ALA A 135 69.47 -30.18 35.81
N GLN A 136 69.83 -31.31 35.23
CA GLN A 136 70.94 -32.16 35.67
C GLN A 136 71.97 -32.24 34.56
N THR A 137 73.22 -31.90 34.87
CA THR A 137 74.32 -31.84 33.90
C THR A 137 75.44 -32.79 34.32
N PRO A 138 75.82 -33.77 33.49
CA PRO A 138 76.91 -34.68 33.81
C PRO A 138 78.27 -34.00 33.65
N ILE A 139 79.14 -34.18 34.65
CA ILE A 139 80.52 -33.71 34.67
C ILE A 139 81.42 -34.93 34.51
N ARG A 140 82.19 -34.96 33.42
CA ARG A 140 83.05 -36.09 33.06
C ARG A 140 84.44 -35.96 33.66
N GLY A 141 85.00 -37.09 34.09
CA GLY A 141 86.39 -37.21 34.53
C GLY A 141 87.38 -37.23 33.37
N GLY A 142 88.68 -37.33 33.68
CA GLY A 142 89.75 -37.37 32.68
C GLY A 142 89.78 -38.63 31.80
N ASP A 143 89.03 -39.67 32.20
CA ASP A 143 88.81 -40.93 31.48
C ASP A 143 87.54 -40.91 30.60
N GLY A 144 86.80 -39.79 30.58
CA GLY A 144 85.55 -39.64 29.82
C GLY A 144 84.31 -40.22 30.51
N ALA A 145 84.45 -40.92 31.64
CA ALA A 145 83.33 -41.42 32.43
C ALA A 145 82.63 -40.29 33.20
N ILE A 146 81.34 -40.45 33.51
CA ILE A 146 80.59 -39.48 34.32
C ILE A 146 81.06 -39.62 35.78
N ALA A 147 81.81 -38.64 36.26
CA ALA A 147 82.36 -38.65 37.61
C ALA A 147 81.42 -37.95 38.61
N MET A 148 80.72 -36.91 38.16
CA MET A 148 79.81 -36.12 38.99
C MET A 148 78.59 -35.66 38.19
N LEU A 149 77.53 -35.26 38.88
CA LEU A 149 76.36 -34.59 38.31
C LEU A 149 76.14 -33.26 39.03
N SER A 150 75.94 -32.18 38.28
CA SER A 150 75.49 -30.90 38.80
C SER A 150 73.98 -30.79 38.62
N VAL A 151 73.27 -30.48 39.69
CA VAL A 151 71.81 -30.28 39.68
C VAL A 151 71.51 -28.83 39.99
N ASN A 152 70.67 -28.22 39.16
CA ASN A 152 70.02 -26.95 39.41
C ASN A 152 68.51 -27.17 39.46
N ALA A 153 67.86 -26.78 40.55
CA ALA A 153 66.41 -26.66 40.61
C ALA A 153 65.98 -25.20 40.83
N ARG A 154 65.21 -24.65 39.88
CA ARG A 154 64.68 -23.28 39.87
C ARG A 154 63.18 -23.25 40.11
N ASP A 155 62.72 -22.37 41.00
CA ASP A 155 61.28 -22.15 41.22
C ASP A 155 60.70 -21.31 40.08
N VAL A 156 59.77 -21.89 39.31
CA VAL A 156 59.11 -21.25 38.16
C VAL A 156 57.63 -20.95 38.41
N THR A 157 57.17 -21.11 39.66
CA THR A 157 55.75 -21.00 40.05
C THR A 157 55.11 -19.68 39.61
N ARG A 158 55.68 -18.54 40.01
CA ARG A 158 55.14 -17.20 39.69
C ARG A 158 55.03 -16.91 38.20
N ARG A 159 56.00 -17.39 37.42
CA ARG A 159 56.01 -17.19 35.96
C ARG A 159 54.85 -17.96 35.34
N ASN A 160 54.68 -19.21 35.73
CA ASN A 160 53.64 -20.08 35.19
C ASN A 160 52.24 -19.63 35.66
N GLU A 161 52.10 -19.13 36.89
CA GLU A 161 50.85 -18.52 37.38
C GLU A 161 50.48 -17.25 36.59
N ALA A 162 51.42 -16.35 36.34
CA ALA A 162 51.18 -15.14 35.56
C ALA A 162 50.80 -15.46 34.11
N GLU A 163 51.47 -16.43 33.49
CA GLU A 163 51.16 -16.88 32.13
C GLU A 163 49.80 -17.58 32.07
N ALA A 164 49.46 -18.40 33.07
CA ALA A 164 48.14 -19.03 33.17
C ALA A 164 47.02 -17.99 33.38
N ALA A 165 47.23 -17.01 34.27
CA ALA A 165 46.28 -15.93 34.52
C ALA A 165 46.06 -15.06 33.27
N PHE A 166 47.13 -14.78 32.51
CA PHE A 166 47.03 -14.08 31.24
C PHE A 166 46.20 -14.88 30.23
N ARG A 167 46.50 -16.17 30.05
CA ARG A 167 45.74 -17.06 29.16
C ARG A 167 44.27 -17.18 29.57
N ASP A 168 43.98 -17.26 30.87
CA ASP A 168 42.62 -17.30 31.40
C ASP A 168 41.86 -15.99 31.13
N SER A 169 42.52 -14.84 31.33
CA SER A 169 41.93 -13.54 31.01
C SER A 169 41.68 -13.38 29.50
N GLU A 170 42.61 -13.79 28.64
CA GLU A 170 42.45 -13.75 27.19
C GLU A 170 41.30 -14.65 26.73
N ALA A 171 41.24 -15.88 27.25
CA ALA A 171 40.17 -16.82 26.96
C ALA A 171 38.81 -16.29 27.41
N ARG A 172 38.74 -15.65 28.57
CA ARG A 172 37.50 -15.04 29.10
C ARG A 172 37.03 -13.86 28.26
N CYS A 173 37.93 -12.98 27.84
CA CYS A 173 37.60 -11.87 26.93
C CYS A 173 37.10 -12.38 25.58
N ARG A 174 37.72 -13.43 25.03
CA ARG A 174 37.27 -14.08 23.79
C ARG A 174 35.87 -14.69 23.94
N LEU A 175 35.64 -15.45 25.00
CA LEU A 175 34.32 -16.03 25.31
C LEU A 175 33.23 -14.97 25.44
N LEU A 176 33.52 -13.83 26.10
CA LEU A 176 32.56 -12.74 26.23
C LEU A 176 32.23 -12.14 24.86
N ALA A 177 33.22 -11.91 24.01
CA ALA A 177 33.00 -11.42 22.64
C ALA A 177 32.19 -12.39 21.78
N ASP A 178 32.46 -13.70 21.88
CA ASP A 178 31.78 -14.74 21.10
C ASP A 178 30.37 -15.06 21.62
N SER A 179 30.08 -14.72 22.88
CA SER A 179 28.75 -14.90 23.47
C SER A 179 27.73 -13.81 23.09
N VAL A 180 28.19 -12.70 22.51
CA VAL A 180 27.34 -11.59 22.08
C VAL A 180 26.83 -11.85 20.67
N SER A 181 25.52 -11.70 20.46
CA SER A 181 24.91 -11.91 19.13
C SER A 181 25.33 -10.87 18.09
N ASP A 182 25.73 -9.68 18.54
CA ASP A 182 26.25 -8.61 17.68
C ASP A 182 27.67 -8.95 17.22
N ILE A 183 28.01 -8.58 15.99
CA ILE A 183 29.37 -8.78 15.47
C ILE A 183 30.30 -7.76 16.12
N VAL A 184 31.24 -8.24 16.92
CA VAL A 184 32.37 -7.43 17.39
C VAL A 184 33.54 -7.57 16.41
N GLY A 185 34.03 -6.45 15.89
CA GLY A 185 35.13 -6.40 14.93
C GLY A 185 36.22 -5.41 15.34
N ARG A 186 37.45 -5.67 14.89
CA ARG A 186 38.55 -4.70 14.89
C ARG A 186 38.88 -4.34 13.45
N LEU A 187 39.06 -3.06 13.19
CA LEU A 187 39.33 -2.49 11.88
C LEU A 187 40.60 -1.66 11.96
N ASP A 188 41.43 -1.71 10.93
CA ASP A 188 42.50 -0.73 10.77
C ASP A 188 41.92 0.66 10.41
N LEU A 189 42.79 1.67 10.38
CA LEU A 189 42.38 3.05 10.09
C LEU A 189 41.92 3.27 8.64
N ASN A 190 42.19 2.32 7.74
CA ASN A 190 41.72 2.33 6.35
C ASN A 190 40.43 1.52 6.17
N GLY A 191 39.85 0.98 7.24
CA GLY A 191 38.63 0.16 7.22
C GLY A 191 38.86 -1.31 6.85
N GLY A 192 40.10 -1.79 6.81
CA GLY A 192 40.47 -3.20 6.66
C GLY A 192 40.20 -3.97 7.95
N ARG A 193 39.55 -5.14 7.88
CA ARG A 193 39.19 -5.89 9.09
C ARG A 193 40.38 -6.68 9.64
N LEU A 194 40.80 -6.36 10.86
CA LEU A 194 41.90 -7.01 11.58
C LEU A 194 41.44 -8.28 12.31
N SER A 195 40.24 -8.24 12.89
CA SER A 195 39.63 -9.41 13.54
C SER A 195 38.11 -9.29 13.56
N CYS A 196 37.44 -10.42 13.74
CA CYS A 196 35.99 -10.51 13.81
C CYS A 196 35.59 -11.65 14.75
N SER A 197 34.56 -11.43 15.57
CA SER A 197 33.91 -12.47 16.38
C SER A 197 33.16 -13.49 15.51
N ASP A 198 32.90 -14.67 16.07
CA ASP A 198 32.21 -15.77 15.40
C ASP A 198 30.75 -15.45 15.02
N SER A 199 30.13 -14.45 15.66
CA SER A 199 28.76 -13.99 15.40
C SER A 199 28.54 -13.53 13.95
N VAL A 200 29.61 -13.23 13.20
CA VAL A 200 29.54 -12.94 11.76
C VAL A 200 29.01 -14.11 10.94
N ARG A 201 29.20 -15.35 11.40
CA ARG A 201 28.66 -16.53 10.73
C ARG A 201 27.14 -16.57 10.81
N ALA A 202 26.57 -16.23 11.96
CA ALA A 202 25.13 -16.18 12.17
C ALA A 202 24.48 -14.99 11.44
N CYS A 203 25.12 -13.83 11.46
CA CYS A 203 24.58 -12.60 10.89
C CYS A 203 24.80 -12.47 9.37
N LEU A 204 25.98 -12.82 8.85
CA LEU A 204 26.37 -12.62 7.44
C LEU A 204 26.61 -13.91 6.64
N GLY A 205 26.62 -15.07 7.29
CA GLY A 205 26.84 -16.37 6.65
C GLY A 205 28.28 -16.62 6.20
N CYS A 206 29.22 -15.75 6.60
CA CYS A 206 30.64 -15.86 6.22
C CYS A 206 31.47 -16.52 7.32
N ASP A 207 32.59 -17.10 6.93
CA ASP A 207 33.60 -17.50 7.90
C ASP A 207 34.39 -16.26 8.39
N PRO A 208 34.68 -16.12 9.69
CA PRO A 208 35.49 -15.00 10.20
C PRO A 208 36.85 -14.87 9.48
N ALA A 209 37.47 -15.98 9.08
CA ALA A 209 38.76 -15.95 8.39
C ALA A 209 38.69 -15.30 7.00
N GLU A 210 37.54 -15.39 6.31
CA GLU A 210 37.34 -14.77 4.99
C GLU A 210 37.20 -13.25 5.08
N MET A 211 36.79 -12.77 6.24
CA MET A 211 36.56 -11.36 6.53
C MET A 211 37.85 -10.62 6.86
N ILE A 212 38.88 -11.31 7.36
CA ILE A 212 40.16 -10.70 7.78
C ILE A 212 40.94 -10.21 6.55
N GLY A 213 41.49 -9.00 6.65
CA GLY A 213 42.29 -8.36 5.61
C GLY A 213 41.48 -7.73 4.47
N ARG A 214 40.15 -7.92 4.46
CA ARG A 214 39.26 -7.29 3.48
C ARG A 214 38.71 -5.98 4.00
N PRO A 215 38.58 -4.95 3.15
CA PRO A 215 37.98 -3.69 3.54
C PRO A 215 36.46 -3.83 3.69
N LEU A 216 35.91 -3.24 4.76
CA LEU A 216 34.48 -3.27 5.09
C LEU A 216 33.59 -2.84 3.92
N VAL A 217 34.05 -1.85 3.16
CA VAL A 217 33.34 -1.26 2.01
C VAL A 217 33.02 -2.26 0.89
N GLU A 218 33.73 -3.39 0.77
CA GLU A 218 33.41 -4.41 -0.26
C GLU A 218 32.01 -5.01 -0.10
N ARG A 219 31.51 -5.05 1.13
CA ARG A 219 30.23 -5.69 1.46
C ARG A 219 29.14 -4.68 1.79
N VAL A 220 29.46 -3.39 1.88
CA VAL A 220 28.48 -2.32 2.11
C VAL A 220 27.68 -2.07 0.84
N HIS A 221 26.37 -1.84 0.98
CA HIS A 221 25.50 -1.50 -0.14
C HIS A 221 25.98 -0.22 -0.85
N PRO A 222 25.97 -0.15 -2.20
CA PRO A 222 26.49 1.00 -2.95
C PRO A 222 25.97 2.36 -2.48
N ASP A 223 24.66 2.48 -2.24
CA ASP A 223 24.03 3.72 -1.75
C ASP A 223 24.52 4.17 -0.37
N ASP A 224 25.01 3.24 0.46
CA ASP A 224 25.41 3.50 1.84
C ASP A 224 26.94 3.79 1.95
N LEU A 225 27.71 3.51 0.90
CA LEU A 225 29.18 3.60 0.90
C LEU A 225 29.71 4.98 1.28
N ALA A 226 29.15 6.04 0.68
CA ALA A 226 29.60 7.41 0.91
C ALA A 226 29.39 7.81 2.37
N ALA A 227 28.19 7.54 2.90
CA ALA A 227 27.85 7.87 4.29
C ALA A 227 28.73 7.13 5.30
N VAL A 228 29.02 5.84 5.06
CA VAL A 228 29.90 5.05 5.93
C VAL A 228 31.35 5.54 5.86
N ALA A 229 31.87 5.82 4.65
CA ALA A 229 33.23 6.31 4.47
C ALA A 229 33.45 7.69 5.11
N ASP A 230 32.49 8.60 4.96
CA ASP A 230 32.52 9.93 5.57
C ASP A 230 32.46 9.83 7.10
N GLY A 231 31.59 8.96 7.63
CA GLY A 231 31.49 8.69 9.07
C GLY A 231 32.82 8.22 9.65
N VAL A 232 33.44 7.19 9.05
CA VAL A 232 34.74 6.63 9.48
C VAL A 232 35.86 7.67 9.40
N SER A 233 35.92 8.44 8.32
CA SER A 233 36.93 9.49 8.15
C SER A 233 36.77 10.64 9.16
N GLY A 234 35.55 10.85 9.67
CA GLY A 234 35.24 11.85 10.69
C GLY A 234 35.70 11.49 12.11
N LEU A 235 36.12 10.24 12.36
CA LEU A 235 36.62 9.83 13.67
C LEU A 235 37.93 10.53 14.01
N THR A 236 37.93 11.24 15.14
CA THR A 236 39.12 11.97 15.63
C THR A 236 39.24 11.82 17.14
N ARG A 237 40.34 12.34 17.72
CA ARG A 237 40.47 12.41 19.19
C ARG A 237 39.32 13.20 19.85
N GLY A 238 38.77 14.21 19.17
CA GLY A 238 37.64 15.02 19.67
C GLY A 238 36.28 14.37 19.48
N GLN A 239 36.15 13.48 18.50
CA GLN A 239 34.95 12.68 18.23
C GLN A 239 35.37 11.22 17.97
N PRO A 240 35.63 10.44 19.03
CA PRO A 240 36.18 9.10 18.89
C PRO A 240 35.10 8.03 18.66
N THR A 241 33.83 8.40 18.53
CA THR A 241 32.71 7.44 18.38
C THR A 241 31.74 7.89 17.30
N MET A 242 31.19 6.94 16.56
CA MET A 242 30.05 7.15 15.66
C MET A 242 29.05 6.00 15.80
N THR A 243 27.80 6.26 15.40
CA THR A 243 26.80 5.23 15.13
C THR A 243 26.35 5.38 13.67
N ALA A 244 26.26 4.28 12.94
CA ALA A 244 25.83 4.26 11.55
C ALA A 244 24.85 3.11 11.30
N VAL A 245 23.85 3.36 10.44
CA VAL A 245 22.94 2.31 9.96
C VAL A 245 23.15 2.14 8.46
N TYR A 246 23.53 0.94 8.04
CA TYR A 246 23.84 0.63 6.64
C TYR A 246 23.55 -0.83 6.35
N ARG A 247 23.54 -1.19 5.07
CA ARG A 247 23.31 -2.56 4.62
C ARG A 247 24.61 -3.26 4.31
N LEU A 248 24.77 -4.47 4.83
CA LEU A 248 25.83 -5.41 4.44
C LEU A 248 25.26 -6.52 3.58
N ARG A 249 26.03 -6.94 2.57
CA ARG A 249 25.69 -8.10 1.75
C ARG A 249 25.85 -9.37 2.59
N HIS A 250 24.95 -10.31 2.50
CA HIS A 250 25.09 -11.64 3.10
C HIS A 250 25.78 -12.59 2.11
N ALA A 251 26.30 -13.73 2.58
CA ALA A 251 26.96 -14.73 1.73
C ALA A 251 26.04 -15.31 0.63
N ASP A 252 24.73 -15.39 0.88
CA ASP A 252 23.70 -15.81 -0.10
C ASP A 252 23.27 -14.68 -1.08
N GLY A 253 23.81 -13.47 -0.90
CA GLY A 253 23.54 -12.32 -1.76
C GLY A 253 22.42 -11.38 -1.29
N ARG A 254 21.66 -11.68 -0.23
CA ARG A 254 20.65 -10.76 0.32
C ARG A 254 21.30 -9.60 1.09
N TRP A 255 20.54 -8.54 1.35
CA TRP A 255 21.00 -7.41 2.17
C TRP A 255 20.53 -7.56 3.62
N VAL A 256 21.44 -7.34 4.56
CA VAL A 256 21.21 -7.36 6.01
C VAL A 256 21.39 -5.95 6.51
N TRP A 257 20.42 -5.42 7.25
CA TRP A 257 20.53 -4.11 7.86
C TRP A 257 21.35 -4.20 9.14
N ILE A 258 22.41 -3.39 9.21
CA ILE A 258 23.34 -3.34 10.33
C ILE A 258 23.27 -1.97 10.98
N GLU A 259 23.12 -1.96 12.30
CA GLU A 259 23.39 -0.80 13.15
C GLU A 259 24.78 -1.01 13.76
N ALA A 260 25.74 -0.14 13.42
CA ALA A 260 27.11 -0.25 13.85
C ALA A 260 27.51 0.91 14.75
N ASP A 261 27.99 0.58 15.95
CA ASP A 261 28.69 1.50 16.83
C ASP A 261 30.19 1.32 16.64
N ILE A 262 30.88 2.38 16.22
CA ILE A 262 32.32 2.35 15.93
C ILE A 262 33.04 3.29 16.88
N ARG A 263 34.09 2.78 17.53
CA ARG A 263 34.96 3.55 18.44
C ARG A 263 36.40 3.52 17.96
N LEU A 264 37.02 4.69 17.87
CA LEU A 264 38.45 4.87 17.65
C LEU A 264 39.24 4.54 18.92
N VAL A 265 40.22 3.65 18.78
CA VAL A 265 41.19 3.28 19.81
C VAL A 265 42.50 4.00 19.54
N MET A 266 43.11 4.52 20.60
CA MET A 266 44.34 5.29 20.56
C MET A 266 45.47 4.51 21.23
N ASP A 267 46.70 4.74 20.81
CA ASP A 267 47.89 4.25 21.52
C ASP A 267 48.19 5.09 22.79
N ASP A 268 49.20 4.65 23.56
CA ASP A 268 49.64 5.32 24.80
C ASP A 268 50.16 6.75 24.58
N TRP A 269 50.47 7.12 23.33
CA TRP A 269 50.91 8.47 22.93
C TRP A 269 49.76 9.31 22.33
N GLY A 270 48.53 8.78 22.35
CA GLY A 270 47.33 9.43 21.87
C GLY A 270 47.20 9.48 20.35
N LYS A 271 47.93 8.65 19.60
CA LYS A 271 47.77 8.53 18.14
C LYS A 271 46.69 7.49 17.82
N PRO A 272 45.86 7.69 16.78
CA PRO A 272 44.94 6.66 16.28
C PRO A 272 45.67 5.35 16.00
N LEU A 273 45.19 4.26 16.59
CA LEU A 273 45.73 2.91 16.43
C LEU A 273 44.83 2.08 15.53
N GLU A 274 43.55 1.97 15.88
CA GLU A 274 42.56 1.12 15.20
C GLU A 274 41.14 1.53 15.58
N CYS A 275 40.13 0.92 14.96
CA CYS A 275 38.73 1.07 15.32
C CYS A 275 38.16 -0.27 15.84
N VAL A 276 37.30 -0.19 16.85
CA VAL A 276 36.47 -1.32 17.31
C VAL A 276 35.04 -1.05 16.86
N SER A 277 34.43 -2.01 16.16
CA SER A 277 33.03 -1.95 15.76
C SER A 277 32.19 -2.98 16.53
N VAL A 278 30.98 -2.60 16.89
CA VAL A 278 29.90 -3.49 17.32
C VAL A 278 28.77 -3.32 16.32
N GLU A 279 28.44 -4.39 15.60
CA GLU A 279 27.54 -4.40 14.45
C GLU A 279 26.34 -5.31 14.76
N ARG A 280 25.17 -4.72 14.96
CA ARG A 280 23.91 -5.42 15.28
C ARG A 280 23.05 -5.60 14.04
N ASP A 281 22.54 -6.82 13.84
CA ASP A 281 21.50 -7.07 12.83
C ASP A 281 20.16 -6.48 13.28
N ILE A 282 19.66 -5.53 12.50
CA ILE A 282 18.37 -4.86 12.71
C ILE A 282 17.40 -5.12 11.56
N THR A 283 17.64 -6.15 10.73
CA THR A 283 16.82 -6.49 9.56
C THR A 283 15.37 -6.75 9.95
N ALA A 284 15.13 -7.57 10.99
CA ALA A 284 13.79 -7.85 11.48
C ALA A 284 13.07 -6.57 11.93
N ARG A 285 13.79 -5.66 12.64
CA ARG A 285 13.25 -4.35 13.04
C ARG A 285 12.85 -3.51 11.82
N LYS A 286 13.70 -3.46 10.80
CA LYS A 286 13.44 -2.67 9.57
C LYS A 286 12.26 -3.22 8.75
N VAL A 287 12.12 -4.54 8.67
CA VAL A 287 10.96 -5.16 8.01
C VAL A 287 9.67 -4.83 8.76
N MET A 288 9.66 -4.97 10.09
CA MET A 288 8.48 -4.62 10.90
C MET A 288 8.12 -3.13 10.81
N GLU A 289 9.11 -2.23 10.81
CA GLU A 289 8.88 -0.78 10.63
C GLU A 289 8.22 -0.48 9.28
N ALA A 290 8.66 -1.13 8.19
CA ALA A 290 8.07 -0.97 6.87
C ALA A 290 6.63 -1.51 6.80
N GLU A 291 6.40 -2.73 7.32
CA GLU A 291 5.07 -3.33 7.38
C GLU A 291 4.08 -2.48 8.19
N LEU A 292 4.51 -1.95 9.34
CA LEU A 292 3.70 -1.05 10.16
C LEU A 292 3.39 0.26 9.45
N TYR A 293 4.36 0.81 8.72
CA TYR A 293 4.17 2.04 7.96
C TYR A 293 3.14 1.85 6.84
N ASP A 294 3.24 0.75 6.08
CA ASP A 294 2.32 0.42 5.00
C ASP A 294 0.90 0.14 5.55
N ALA A 295 0.79 -0.62 6.64
CA ALA A 295 -0.49 -0.89 7.30
C ALA A 295 -1.16 0.39 7.81
N ARG A 296 -0.36 1.32 8.37
CA ARG A 296 -0.86 2.63 8.81
C ARG A 296 -1.33 3.47 7.63
N GLN A 297 -0.57 3.53 6.54
CA GLN A 297 -0.99 4.26 5.35
C GLN A 297 -2.31 3.72 4.80
N ALA A 298 -2.45 2.39 4.72
CA ALA A 298 -3.70 1.76 4.26
C ALA A 298 -4.89 2.12 5.17
N ALA A 299 -4.68 2.09 6.50
CA ALA A 299 -5.71 2.46 7.46
C ALA A 299 -6.10 3.95 7.36
N ASP A 300 -5.12 4.84 7.25
CA ASP A 300 -5.36 6.28 7.11
C ASP A 300 -6.10 6.60 5.80
N ALA A 301 -5.73 5.93 4.69
CA ALA A 301 -6.42 6.06 3.40
C ALA A 301 -7.89 5.60 3.49
N ALA A 302 -8.14 4.43 4.08
CA ALA A 302 -9.50 3.92 4.28
C ALA A 302 -10.34 4.87 5.17
N SER A 303 -9.74 5.41 6.23
CA SER A 303 -10.42 6.36 7.12
C SER A 303 -10.77 7.67 6.40
N ARG A 304 -9.88 8.20 5.54
CA ARG A 304 -10.16 9.41 4.75
C ARG A 304 -11.29 9.18 3.75
N SER A 305 -11.24 8.06 3.01
CA SER A 305 -12.29 7.68 2.06
C SER A 305 -13.66 7.59 2.76
N LYS A 306 -13.72 7.00 3.95
CA LYS A 306 -14.95 6.94 4.75
C LYS A 306 -15.45 8.32 5.16
N SER A 307 -14.56 9.22 5.56
CA SER A 307 -14.92 10.60 5.92
C SER A 307 -15.43 11.39 4.72
N GLU A 308 -14.80 11.25 3.56
CA GLU A 308 -15.23 11.88 2.29
C GLU A 308 -16.60 11.37 1.84
N PHE A 309 -16.83 10.05 1.94
CA PHE A 309 -18.14 9.45 1.69
C PHE A 309 -19.21 10.03 2.61
N LEU A 310 -18.98 10.09 3.92
CA LEU A 310 -19.94 10.65 4.88
C LEU A 310 -20.20 12.14 4.63
N ALA A 311 -19.20 12.90 4.21
CA ALA A 311 -19.36 14.31 3.85
C ALA A 311 -20.23 14.47 2.58
N SER A 312 -19.96 13.69 1.54
CA SER A 312 -20.78 13.68 0.31
C SER A 312 -22.22 13.26 0.60
N LEU A 313 -22.39 12.21 1.40
CA LEU A 313 -23.67 11.71 1.87
C LEU A 313 -24.49 12.78 2.57
N SER A 314 -23.87 13.51 3.51
CA SER A 314 -24.53 14.59 4.22
C SER A 314 -24.99 15.69 3.27
N HIS A 315 -24.17 16.01 2.25
CA HIS A 315 -24.51 17.02 1.26
C HIS A 315 -25.68 16.59 0.38
N GLU A 316 -25.65 15.36 -0.16
CA GLU A 316 -26.69 14.84 -1.05
C GLU A 316 -28.04 14.64 -0.36
N LEU A 317 -28.06 14.30 0.93
CA LEU A 317 -29.31 14.23 1.71
C LEU A 317 -29.86 15.61 2.07
N ARG A 318 -28.99 16.59 2.33
CA ARG A 318 -29.39 17.92 2.79
C ARG A 318 -30.12 18.72 1.71
N THR A 319 -29.69 18.60 0.44
CA THR A 319 -30.29 19.35 -0.68
C THR A 319 -31.80 19.06 -0.88
N PRO A 320 -32.27 17.82 -1.07
CA PRO A 320 -33.70 17.54 -1.23
C PRO A 320 -34.48 17.82 0.06
N MET A 321 -33.90 17.55 1.23
CA MET A 321 -34.55 17.85 2.52
C MET A 321 -34.80 19.36 2.70
N ASN A 322 -33.84 20.20 2.31
CA ASN A 322 -34.00 21.66 2.35
C ASN A 322 -35.08 22.16 1.38
N ALA A 323 -35.21 21.54 0.21
CA ALA A 323 -36.29 21.86 -0.72
C ALA A 323 -37.66 21.52 -0.12
N VAL A 324 -37.80 20.33 0.50
CA VAL A 324 -39.02 19.91 1.20
C VAL A 324 -39.40 20.92 2.29
N ILE A 325 -38.46 21.28 3.17
CA ILE A 325 -38.70 22.23 4.26
C ILE A 325 -39.04 23.61 3.71
N GLY A 326 -38.26 24.11 2.74
CA GLY A 326 -38.43 25.45 2.17
C GLY A 326 -39.79 25.63 1.48
N PHE A 327 -40.22 24.69 0.65
CA PHE A 327 -41.53 24.76 0.01
C PHE A 327 -42.69 24.57 1.02
N ALA A 328 -42.50 23.73 2.04
CA ALA A 328 -43.50 23.58 3.10
C ALA A 328 -43.68 24.88 3.90
N ASP A 329 -42.59 25.58 4.22
CA ASP A 329 -42.62 26.88 4.88
C ASP A 329 -43.27 27.97 4.01
N LEU A 330 -43.02 27.95 2.69
CA LEU A 330 -43.64 28.89 1.75
C LEU A 330 -45.17 28.70 1.67
N ILE A 331 -45.64 27.45 1.71
CA ILE A 331 -47.07 27.12 1.80
C ILE A 331 -47.64 27.59 3.14
N ALA A 332 -46.97 27.25 4.26
CA ALA A 332 -47.43 27.57 5.60
C ALA A 332 -47.54 29.08 5.87
N ARG A 333 -46.72 29.90 5.19
CA ARG A 333 -46.69 31.36 5.34
C ARG A 333 -47.57 32.11 4.36
N GLU A 334 -48.30 31.42 3.50
CA GLU A 334 -49.11 32.05 2.44
C GLU A 334 -48.29 33.05 1.60
N SER A 335 -47.03 32.68 1.28
CA SER A 335 -46.04 33.57 0.65
C SER A 335 -46.40 34.11 -0.74
N GLU A 336 -47.24 33.40 -1.50
CA GLU A 336 -47.77 33.79 -2.81
C GLU A 336 -49.25 34.22 -2.73
N GLY A 337 -49.72 34.61 -1.53
CA GLY A 337 -51.13 34.95 -1.29
C GLY A 337 -51.95 33.77 -0.74
N PRO A 338 -53.28 33.82 -0.80
CA PRO A 338 -54.15 32.84 -0.14
C PRO A 338 -53.89 31.42 -0.64
N ILE A 339 -54.03 30.41 0.24
CA ILE A 339 -53.74 28.98 -0.04
C ILE A 339 -54.39 28.45 -1.33
N ASN A 340 -55.47 29.06 -1.81
CA ASN A 340 -56.12 28.69 -3.07
C ASN A 340 -55.34 29.11 -4.35
N ASN A 341 -54.21 29.79 -4.21
CA ASN A 341 -53.38 30.20 -5.34
C ASN A 341 -52.80 28.95 -6.06
N PRO A 342 -52.98 28.81 -7.39
CA PRO A 342 -52.42 27.72 -8.18
C PRO A 342 -50.91 27.46 -7.97
N PHE A 343 -50.12 28.48 -7.64
CA PHE A 343 -48.68 28.33 -7.38
C PHE A 343 -48.34 27.36 -6.22
N TYR A 344 -49.23 27.21 -5.23
CA TYR A 344 -49.01 26.23 -4.15
C TYR A 344 -49.08 24.79 -4.61
N LYS A 345 -49.75 24.52 -5.73
CA LYS A 345 -49.75 23.19 -6.36
C LYS A 345 -48.34 22.82 -6.82
N ASP A 346 -47.60 23.77 -7.39
CA ASP A 346 -46.23 23.54 -7.85
C ASP A 346 -45.28 23.35 -6.66
N PHE A 347 -45.47 24.07 -5.54
CA PHE A 347 -44.72 23.83 -4.31
C PHE A 347 -44.98 22.43 -3.74
N ALA A 348 -46.25 21.98 -3.71
CA ALA A 348 -46.60 20.64 -3.27
C ALA A 348 -46.01 19.54 -4.18
N LEU A 349 -45.96 19.77 -5.50
CA LEU A 349 -45.29 18.87 -6.44
C LEU A 349 -43.79 18.81 -6.18
N ASN A 350 -43.13 19.95 -5.97
CA ASN A 350 -41.70 20.00 -5.67
C ASN A 350 -41.34 19.33 -4.33
N ILE A 351 -42.20 19.45 -3.31
CA ILE A 351 -42.06 18.72 -2.03
C ILE A 351 -42.10 17.22 -2.29
N ARG A 352 -43.12 16.76 -3.04
CA ARG A 352 -43.28 15.33 -3.37
C ARG A 352 -42.06 14.81 -4.13
N ASP A 353 -41.63 15.52 -5.17
CA ASP A 353 -40.52 15.10 -6.03
C ASP A 353 -39.19 15.10 -5.25
N SER A 354 -38.98 16.07 -4.35
CA SER A 354 -37.81 16.10 -3.45
C SER A 354 -37.83 14.98 -2.40
N GLY A 355 -39.01 14.66 -1.84
CA GLY A 355 -39.17 13.54 -0.92
C GLY A 355 -38.96 12.18 -1.58
N GLN A 356 -39.42 12.02 -2.82
CA GLN A 356 -39.18 10.83 -3.64
C GLN A 356 -37.68 10.64 -3.89
N HIS A 357 -36.98 11.70 -4.28
CA HIS A 357 -35.53 11.67 -4.50
C HIS A 357 -34.74 11.32 -3.22
N LEU A 358 -35.16 11.83 -2.05
CA LEU A 358 -34.54 11.50 -0.77
C LEU A 358 -34.68 10.00 -0.45
N LEU A 359 -35.84 9.41 -0.71
CA LEU A 359 -36.07 7.97 -0.51
C LEU A 359 -35.22 7.11 -1.44
N GLU A 360 -35.08 7.51 -2.71
CA GLU A 360 -34.18 6.85 -3.66
C GLU A 360 -32.73 6.88 -3.17
N LEU A 361 -32.24 8.06 -2.76
CA LEU A 361 -30.92 8.23 -2.15
C LEU A 361 -30.71 7.32 -0.94
N ILE A 362 -31.64 7.34 0.03
CA ILE A 362 -31.55 6.50 1.25
C ILE A 362 -31.46 5.02 0.89
N ASN A 363 -32.27 4.56 -0.07
CA ASN A 363 -32.23 3.17 -0.50
C ASN A 363 -30.90 2.83 -1.16
N GLU A 364 -30.38 3.70 -2.05
CA GLU A 364 -29.05 3.53 -2.66
C GLU A 364 -27.94 3.45 -1.60
N ILE A 365 -28.00 4.30 -0.56
CA ILE A 365 -27.04 4.30 0.55
C ILE A 365 -27.10 2.98 1.33
N LEU A 366 -28.31 2.54 1.69
CA LEU A 366 -28.51 1.30 2.43
C LEU A 366 -28.06 0.09 1.61
N ASP A 367 -28.30 0.09 0.31
CA ASP A 367 -27.86 -0.94 -0.60
C ASP A 367 -26.34 -0.95 -0.77
N ASN A 368 -25.70 0.22 -0.84
CA ASN A 368 -24.24 0.34 -0.87
C ASN A 368 -23.60 -0.17 0.43
N VAL A 369 -24.11 0.24 1.60
CA VAL A 369 -23.60 -0.22 2.90
C VAL A 369 -23.79 -1.73 3.07
N ARG A 370 -24.93 -2.29 2.64
CA ARG A 370 -25.16 -3.74 2.65
C ARG A 370 -24.25 -4.46 1.66
N ALA A 371 -23.97 -3.88 0.50
CA ALA A 371 -23.08 -4.43 -0.50
C ALA A 371 -21.62 -4.46 -0.04
N GLU A 372 -21.13 -3.40 0.62
CA GLU A 372 -19.79 -3.34 1.22
C GLU A 372 -19.61 -4.36 2.35
N ALA A 373 -20.64 -4.55 3.18
CA ALA A 373 -20.63 -5.54 4.25
C ALA A 373 -20.77 -6.99 3.75
N GLY A 374 -20.93 -7.21 2.44
CA GLY A 374 -21.22 -8.54 1.86
C GLY A 374 -22.57 -9.11 2.29
N GLN A 375 -23.49 -8.27 2.78
CA GLN A 375 -24.80 -8.65 3.32
C GLN A 375 -25.94 -8.51 2.31
N LEU A 376 -25.65 -8.04 1.08
CA LEU A 376 -26.65 -7.97 0.02
C LEU A 376 -26.90 -9.37 -0.54
N VAL A 377 -27.98 -10.00 -0.09
CA VAL A 377 -28.47 -11.28 -0.63
C VAL A 377 -29.44 -10.98 -1.77
N LEU A 378 -29.19 -11.55 -2.94
CA LEU A 378 -30.11 -11.47 -4.08
C LEU A 378 -31.25 -12.46 -3.89
N ASP A 379 -32.47 -12.03 -4.21
CA ASP A 379 -33.59 -12.96 -4.37
C ASP A 379 -33.47 -13.59 -5.76
N ASP A 380 -33.34 -14.92 -5.85
CA ASP A 380 -33.11 -15.60 -7.13
C ASP A 380 -34.46 -16.04 -7.71
N GLU A 381 -35.09 -15.15 -8.49
CA GLU A 381 -36.38 -15.36 -9.14
C GLU A 381 -36.27 -15.33 -10.66
N THR A 382 -37.36 -15.62 -11.38
CA THR A 382 -37.39 -15.53 -12.85
C THR A 382 -37.79 -14.12 -13.26
N VAL A 383 -36.88 -13.42 -13.93
CA VAL A 383 -37.03 -12.04 -14.39
C VAL A 383 -37.35 -12.02 -15.87
N ASP A 384 -38.49 -11.44 -16.25
CA ASP A 384 -38.83 -11.14 -17.64
C ASP A 384 -38.22 -9.79 -18.05
N LEU A 385 -37.16 -9.83 -18.84
CA LEU A 385 -36.43 -8.64 -19.29
C LEU A 385 -37.25 -7.76 -20.24
N GLU A 386 -38.24 -8.32 -20.95
CA GLU A 386 -39.15 -7.53 -21.78
C GLU A 386 -40.02 -6.63 -20.90
N GLN A 387 -40.56 -7.19 -19.82
CA GLN A 387 -41.34 -6.42 -18.84
C GLN A 387 -40.47 -5.41 -18.09
N ALA A 388 -39.28 -5.81 -17.65
CA ALA A 388 -38.35 -4.92 -16.94
C ALA A 388 -37.92 -3.73 -17.82
N THR A 389 -37.61 -3.98 -19.10
CA THR A 389 -37.23 -2.96 -20.08
C THR A 389 -38.40 -2.02 -20.37
N THR A 390 -39.59 -2.59 -20.60
CA THR A 390 -40.83 -1.81 -20.82
C THR A 390 -41.14 -0.91 -19.63
N PHE A 391 -40.97 -1.42 -18.40
CA PHE A 391 -41.15 -0.66 -17.17
C PHE A 391 -40.18 0.53 -17.10
N ALA A 392 -38.88 0.28 -17.32
CA ALA A 392 -37.86 1.32 -17.25
C ALA A 392 -38.10 2.42 -18.30
N ILE A 393 -38.46 2.04 -19.53
CA ILE A 393 -38.80 3.00 -20.60
C ILE A 393 -40.03 3.81 -20.22
N ARG A 394 -41.12 3.17 -19.75
CA ARG A 394 -42.34 3.87 -19.32
C ARG A 394 -42.06 4.96 -18.29
N LEU A 395 -41.23 4.65 -17.29
CA LEU A 395 -40.86 5.61 -16.25
C LEU A 395 -40.06 6.81 -16.80
N LEU A 396 -39.20 6.55 -17.78
CA LEU A 396 -38.33 7.58 -18.37
C LEU A 396 -38.98 8.33 -19.56
N SER A 397 -40.08 7.82 -20.13
CA SER A 397 -40.75 8.36 -21.33
C SER A 397 -41.09 9.85 -21.20
N GLN A 398 -41.64 10.26 -20.05
CA GLN A 398 -42.05 11.65 -19.83
C GLN A 398 -40.84 12.58 -19.78
N ARG A 399 -39.71 12.12 -19.23
CA ARG A 399 -38.46 12.88 -19.17
C ARG A 399 -37.77 12.90 -20.53
N ALA A 400 -37.72 11.76 -21.21
CA ALA A 400 -37.19 11.62 -22.56
C ALA A 400 -37.93 12.54 -23.55
N GLY A 401 -39.26 12.62 -23.48
CA GLY A 401 -40.07 13.51 -24.31
C GLY A 401 -39.81 15.00 -24.05
N ARG A 402 -39.55 15.42 -22.80
CA ARG A 402 -39.19 16.81 -22.47
C ARG A 402 -37.83 17.22 -23.02
N VAL A 403 -36.87 16.28 -23.02
CA VAL A 403 -35.50 16.50 -23.51
C VAL A 403 -35.39 16.25 -25.03
N GLY A 404 -36.39 15.58 -25.62
CA GLY A 404 -36.47 15.25 -27.04
C GLY A 404 -35.62 14.03 -27.44
N VAL A 405 -35.43 13.06 -26.56
CA VAL A 405 -34.65 11.84 -26.82
C VAL A 405 -35.59 10.67 -27.13
N GLN A 406 -35.28 9.89 -28.16
CA GLN A 406 -36.01 8.65 -28.48
C GLN A 406 -35.37 7.45 -27.79
N ILE A 407 -36.17 6.57 -27.20
CA ILE A 407 -35.70 5.30 -26.62
C ILE A 407 -36.33 4.16 -27.40
N VAL A 408 -35.50 3.24 -27.91
CA VAL A 408 -35.93 2.06 -28.67
C VAL A 408 -35.41 0.82 -27.94
N ALA A 409 -36.25 -0.21 -27.83
CA ALA A 409 -35.87 -1.48 -27.22
C ALA A 409 -36.13 -2.66 -28.15
N SER A 410 -35.23 -3.63 -28.13
CA SER A 410 -35.34 -4.92 -28.82
C SER A 410 -34.89 -6.02 -27.87
N VAL A 411 -35.78 -6.97 -27.56
CA VAL A 411 -35.48 -8.10 -26.68
C VAL A 411 -35.50 -9.37 -27.50
N ASP A 412 -34.37 -10.07 -27.61
CA ASP A 412 -34.32 -11.38 -28.27
C ASP A 412 -35.15 -12.38 -27.44
N PRO A 413 -36.11 -13.12 -28.04
CA PRO A 413 -36.86 -14.16 -27.33
C PRO A 413 -35.99 -15.19 -26.61
N ALA A 414 -34.80 -15.49 -27.14
CA ALA A 414 -33.84 -16.40 -26.51
C ALA A 414 -33.14 -15.78 -25.28
N ALA A 415 -33.15 -14.45 -25.16
CA ALA A 415 -32.57 -13.67 -24.07
C ALA A 415 -33.64 -12.88 -23.30
N ARG A 416 -34.85 -13.46 -23.17
CA ARG A 416 -35.98 -12.82 -22.49
C ARG A 416 -35.98 -13.06 -20.98
N TYR A 417 -35.69 -14.28 -20.54
CA TYR A 417 -35.80 -14.66 -19.13
C TYR A 417 -34.42 -14.84 -18.49
N LEU A 418 -34.27 -14.27 -17.30
CA LEU A 418 -33.04 -14.28 -16.50
C LEU A 418 -33.37 -14.74 -15.08
N ARG A 419 -32.55 -15.62 -14.50
CA ARG A 419 -32.61 -15.96 -13.07
C ARG A 419 -31.83 -14.91 -12.27
N GLY A 420 -32.51 -14.17 -11.41
CA GLY A 420 -31.92 -13.10 -10.60
C GLY A 420 -32.98 -12.30 -9.85
N ASP A 421 -32.57 -11.17 -9.27
CA ASP A 421 -33.47 -10.32 -8.48
C ASP A 421 -34.14 -9.28 -9.39
N GLU A 422 -35.46 -9.36 -9.56
CA GLU A 422 -36.20 -8.50 -10.49
C GLU A 422 -36.08 -7.01 -10.14
N LYS A 423 -35.98 -6.69 -8.84
CA LYS A 423 -35.83 -5.30 -8.38
C LYS A 423 -34.44 -4.77 -8.73
N ARG A 424 -33.40 -5.59 -8.54
CA ARG A 424 -32.00 -5.20 -8.85
C ARG A 424 -31.74 -5.11 -10.34
N VAL A 425 -32.31 -6.01 -11.13
CA VAL A 425 -32.22 -5.95 -12.59
C VAL A 425 -32.92 -4.70 -13.14
N ARG A 426 -34.10 -4.35 -12.60
CA ARG A 426 -34.77 -3.07 -12.91
C ARG A 426 -33.92 -1.87 -12.54
N GLN A 427 -33.24 -1.90 -11.39
CA GLN A 427 -32.32 -0.83 -10.98
C GLN A 427 -31.14 -0.69 -11.95
N ILE A 428 -30.53 -1.80 -12.38
CA ILE A 428 -29.46 -1.81 -13.39
C ILE A 428 -29.95 -1.12 -14.67
N LEU A 429 -31.11 -1.53 -15.20
CA LEU A 429 -31.71 -0.94 -16.39
C LEU A 429 -31.97 0.56 -16.25
N LEU A 430 -32.57 1.00 -15.15
CA LEU A 430 -32.86 2.41 -14.87
C LEU A 430 -31.58 3.25 -14.79
N ASN A 431 -30.55 2.74 -14.12
CA ASN A 431 -29.26 3.43 -13.99
C ASN A 431 -28.57 3.60 -15.36
N LEU A 432 -28.54 2.53 -16.16
CA LEU A 432 -27.92 2.58 -17.49
C LEU A 432 -28.70 3.51 -18.44
N LEU A 433 -30.02 3.41 -18.47
CA LEU A 433 -30.87 4.26 -19.31
C LEU A 433 -30.84 5.74 -18.89
N SER A 434 -30.89 6.02 -17.59
CA SER A 434 -30.81 7.39 -17.07
C SER A 434 -29.46 8.04 -17.41
N ASN A 435 -28.36 7.28 -17.29
CA ASN A 435 -27.05 7.74 -17.71
C ASN A 435 -26.95 7.96 -19.22
N ALA A 436 -27.46 7.03 -20.04
CA ALA A 436 -27.47 7.17 -21.50
C ALA A 436 -28.24 8.44 -21.92
N MET A 437 -29.46 8.62 -21.41
CA MET A 437 -30.27 9.81 -21.70
C MET A 437 -29.59 11.12 -21.30
N LYS A 438 -28.91 11.17 -20.15
CA LYS A 438 -28.24 12.37 -19.65
C LYS A 438 -27.15 12.89 -20.61
N HIS A 439 -26.50 12.00 -21.34
CA HIS A 439 -25.41 12.34 -22.26
C HIS A 439 -25.85 12.40 -23.74
N THR A 440 -27.12 12.08 -24.01
CA THR A 440 -27.72 12.14 -25.34
C THR A 440 -28.29 13.55 -25.61
N PRO A 441 -27.91 14.22 -26.71
CA PRO A 441 -28.47 15.53 -27.05
C PRO A 441 -29.95 15.44 -27.46
N THR A 442 -30.65 16.59 -27.43
CA THR A 442 -32.02 16.71 -27.96
C THR A 442 -32.10 16.27 -29.42
N GLY A 443 -33.04 15.38 -29.75
CA GLY A 443 -33.15 14.71 -31.05
C GLY A 443 -32.34 13.42 -31.18
N GLY A 444 -31.55 13.06 -30.15
CA GLY A 444 -30.76 11.83 -30.11
C GLY A 444 -31.58 10.58 -29.78
N ARG A 445 -30.89 9.43 -29.76
CA ARG A 445 -31.47 8.10 -29.64
C ARG A 445 -30.70 7.24 -28.65
N VAL A 446 -31.44 6.49 -27.83
CA VAL A 446 -30.93 5.45 -26.93
C VAL A 446 -31.53 4.11 -27.33
N ASP A 447 -30.68 3.12 -27.60
CA ASP A 447 -31.06 1.77 -27.97
C ASP A 447 -30.80 0.79 -26.82
N VAL A 448 -31.78 -0.06 -26.51
CA VAL A 448 -31.66 -1.17 -25.56
C VAL A 448 -31.81 -2.47 -26.33
N GLU A 449 -30.82 -3.35 -26.25
CA GLU A 449 -30.83 -4.65 -26.93
C GLU A 449 -30.50 -5.78 -25.95
N THR A 450 -31.30 -6.85 -25.94
CA THR A 450 -30.90 -8.10 -25.28
C THR A 450 -30.62 -9.19 -26.32
N SER A 451 -29.55 -9.96 -26.12
CA SER A 451 -29.17 -11.08 -27.00
C SER A 451 -28.38 -12.14 -26.23
N LEU A 452 -28.27 -13.34 -26.78
CA LEU A 452 -27.32 -14.36 -26.30
C LEU A 452 -25.98 -14.26 -27.03
N ASP A 453 -24.88 -14.42 -26.30
CA ASP A 453 -23.54 -14.65 -26.84
C ASP A 453 -23.39 -16.07 -27.42
N ALA A 454 -22.32 -16.28 -28.18
CA ALA A 454 -21.94 -17.61 -28.67
C ALA A 454 -21.77 -18.64 -27.54
N ASP A 455 -21.34 -18.20 -26.35
CA ASP A 455 -21.16 -19.05 -25.17
C ASP A 455 -22.47 -19.25 -24.36
N GLY A 456 -23.59 -18.71 -24.83
CA GLY A 456 -24.89 -18.76 -24.13
C GLY A 456 -25.09 -17.71 -23.05
N ALA A 457 -24.16 -16.78 -22.87
CA ALA A 457 -24.29 -15.70 -21.89
C ALA A 457 -25.30 -14.65 -22.36
N LEU A 458 -26.10 -14.10 -21.45
CA LEU A 458 -27.06 -13.04 -21.80
C LEU A 458 -26.37 -11.68 -21.79
N ARG A 459 -26.49 -10.95 -22.88
CA ARG A 459 -26.01 -9.57 -23.02
C ARG A 459 -27.20 -8.62 -23.03
N LEU A 460 -27.12 -7.60 -22.20
CA LEU A 460 -27.98 -6.43 -22.18
C LEU A 460 -27.14 -5.22 -22.56
N LEU A 461 -27.42 -4.65 -23.73
CA LEU A 461 -26.71 -3.53 -24.32
C LEU A 461 -27.56 -2.27 -24.20
N VAL A 462 -26.99 -1.18 -23.71
CA VAL A 462 -27.58 0.16 -23.76
C VAL A 462 -26.63 1.06 -24.52
N ARG A 463 -27.05 1.55 -25.69
CA ARG A 463 -26.25 2.40 -26.58
C ARG A 463 -26.90 3.77 -26.70
N ASP A 464 -26.14 4.83 -26.48
CA ASP A 464 -26.52 6.19 -26.86
C ASP A 464 -25.70 6.69 -28.04
N ASN A 465 -26.24 7.67 -28.77
CA ASN A 465 -25.53 8.44 -29.80
C ASN A 465 -25.07 9.82 -29.30
N GLY A 466 -24.78 9.93 -28.00
CA GLY A 466 -24.38 11.15 -27.34
C GLY A 466 -22.97 11.63 -27.67
N THR A 467 -22.47 12.60 -26.90
CA THR A 467 -21.14 13.19 -27.14
C THR A 467 -19.99 12.22 -26.89
N GLY A 468 -20.21 11.13 -26.16
CA GLY A 468 -19.19 10.20 -25.69
C GLY A 468 -18.14 10.85 -24.78
N THR A 469 -17.37 10.04 -24.07
CA THR A 469 -16.16 10.47 -23.37
C THR A 469 -14.96 10.09 -24.23
N GLY A 470 -13.99 10.98 -24.43
CA GLY A 470 -12.80 10.74 -25.29
C GLY A 470 -11.82 9.67 -24.80
N GLU A 471 -12.23 8.81 -23.87
CA GLU A 471 -11.44 7.74 -23.29
C GLU A 471 -11.86 6.40 -23.91
N SER A 472 -10.95 5.78 -24.67
CA SER A 472 -11.18 4.47 -25.29
C SER A 472 -11.30 3.31 -24.29
N ASP A 473 -11.08 3.56 -23.00
CA ASP A 473 -11.17 2.58 -21.92
C ASP A 473 -11.80 3.24 -20.67
N ALA A 474 -13.12 3.08 -20.50
CA ALA A 474 -13.88 3.64 -19.38
C ALA A 474 -13.76 2.81 -18.07
N THR A 475 -12.82 1.86 -18.02
CA THR A 475 -12.48 1.09 -16.81
C THR A 475 -12.18 1.97 -15.57
N PRO A 476 -11.58 3.17 -15.66
CA PRO A 476 -11.38 4.07 -14.52
C PRO A 476 -12.68 4.58 -13.89
N VAL A 477 -13.70 4.90 -14.69
CA VAL A 477 -15.01 5.39 -14.22
C VAL A 477 -15.76 4.29 -13.45
N LEU A 478 -15.60 3.03 -13.87
CA LEU A 478 -16.12 1.84 -13.19
C LEU A 478 -15.34 1.44 -11.94
N ARG A 479 -14.13 1.99 -11.75
CA ARG A 479 -13.23 1.76 -10.60
C ARG A 479 -13.20 2.93 -9.63
N ALA A 480 -14.09 3.91 -9.77
CA ALA A 480 -14.12 5.13 -8.96
C ALA A 480 -14.55 4.84 -7.51
N PHE A 481 -13.74 4.06 -6.79
CA PHE A 481 -13.60 3.82 -5.34
C PHE A 481 -12.31 3.02 -5.02
N GLU A 482 -11.57 2.48 -6.02
CA GLU A 482 -10.39 1.61 -5.79
C GLU A 482 -9.02 2.27 -6.05
N ARG A 483 -8.95 3.47 -6.63
CA ARG A 483 -7.65 4.13 -6.89
C ARG A 483 -7.65 5.58 -6.43
N GLY A 484 -6.89 5.82 -5.36
CA GLY A 484 -6.31 7.11 -5.08
C GLY A 484 -5.08 7.31 -5.95
N ASP A 485 -5.20 8.11 -7.00
CA ASP A 485 -4.07 8.86 -7.52
C ASP A 485 -4.39 10.34 -7.39
N ALA A 486 -3.63 10.99 -6.51
CA ALA A 486 -3.69 12.41 -6.22
C ALA A 486 -2.90 13.18 -7.29
N SER A 487 -3.48 13.34 -8.50
CA SER A 487 -3.01 14.34 -9.46
C SER A 487 -3.96 14.46 -10.65
N ASP A 488 -5.08 15.18 -10.48
CA ASP A 488 -5.43 16.28 -11.40
C ASP A 488 -6.66 17.03 -10.88
N ASN A 489 -6.47 18.32 -10.61
CA ASN A 489 -7.49 19.20 -10.05
C ASN A 489 -8.01 20.15 -11.15
N SER A 490 -8.47 19.58 -12.26
CA SER A 490 -8.98 20.35 -13.41
C SER A 490 -10.26 19.71 -14.00
N ALA A 491 -11.37 20.45 -13.89
CA ALA A 491 -12.58 20.44 -14.73
C ALA A 491 -13.45 19.15 -14.88
N GLY A 492 -14.45 18.97 -13.98
CA GLY A 492 -15.79 18.36 -14.21
C GLY A 492 -15.90 16.84 -14.51
N PRO A 493 -17.09 16.18 -14.41
CA PRO A 493 -18.41 16.53 -13.87
C PRO A 493 -18.82 15.68 -12.63
N ARG A 494 -19.93 16.05 -11.97
CA ARG A 494 -20.57 15.34 -10.84
C ARG A 494 -20.52 13.80 -10.99
N ARG A 495 -19.74 13.11 -10.13
CA ARG A 495 -19.57 11.65 -10.14
C ARG A 495 -20.91 10.97 -9.91
N ALA A 496 -21.36 10.18 -10.89
CA ALA A 496 -22.60 9.44 -10.85
C ALA A 496 -22.47 8.21 -9.94
N ALA A 497 -23.08 8.26 -8.74
CA ALA A 497 -23.10 7.15 -7.78
C ALA A 497 -23.71 5.83 -8.33
N GLY A 498 -24.48 5.90 -9.43
CA GLY A 498 -25.19 4.75 -9.98
C GLY A 498 -24.35 3.69 -10.70
N LEU A 499 -23.22 4.04 -11.33
CA LEU A 499 -22.40 3.08 -12.11
C LEU A 499 -21.63 2.09 -11.22
N PRO A 500 -20.99 2.51 -10.11
CA PRO A 500 -20.38 1.58 -9.15
C PRO A 500 -21.38 0.58 -8.56
N LEU A 501 -22.57 1.04 -8.16
CA LEU A 501 -23.65 0.16 -7.68
C LEU A 501 -24.09 -0.82 -8.76
N THR A 502 -24.27 -0.35 -10.00
CA THR A 502 -24.65 -1.19 -11.15
C THR A 502 -23.62 -2.31 -11.37
N ARG A 503 -22.33 -2.00 -11.31
CA ARG A 503 -21.26 -2.99 -11.40
C ARG A 503 -21.36 -4.02 -10.27
N ARG A 504 -21.54 -3.58 -9.03
CA ARG A 504 -21.59 -4.50 -7.88
C ARG A 504 -22.82 -5.40 -7.94
N LEU A 505 -23.98 -4.88 -8.36
CA LEU A 505 -25.17 -5.68 -8.63
C LEU A 505 -24.90 -6.72 -9.72
N MET A 506 -24.18 -6.36 -10.80
CA MET A 506 -23.76 -7.31 -11.82
C MET A 506 -22.84 -8.40 -11.26
N GLU A 507 -21.84 -8.04 -10.44
CA GLU A 507 -20.93 -9.00 -9.79
C GLU A 507 -21.70 -9.99 -8.89
N LEU A 508 -22.68 -9.51 -8.11
CA LEU A 508 -23.53 -10.37 -7.28
C LEU A 508 -24.40 -11.33 -8.11
N HIS A 509 -24.83 -10.92 -9.30
CA HIS A 509 -25.52 -11.80 -10.25
C HIS A 509 -24.56 -12.76 -10.99
N GLY A 510 -23.24 -12.69 -10.72
CA GLY A 510 -22.23 -13.48 -11.42
C GLY A 510 -21.92 -12.98 -12.84
N GLY A 511 -22.27 -11.73 -13.14
CA GLY A 511 -22.07 -11.09 -14.44
C GLY A 511 -20.98 -10.01 -14.42
N THR A 512 -20.77 -9.39 -15.59
CA THR A 512 -19.77 -8.32 -15.79
C THR A 512 -20.41 -7.10 -16.46
N LEU A 513 -19.98 -5.91 -16.07
CA LEU A 513 -20.37 -4.65 -16.72
C LEU A 513 -19.16 -4.05 -17.46
N THR A 514 -19.33 -3.73 -18.73
CA THR A 514 -18.30 -3.05 -19.55
C THR A 514 -18.87 -1.79 -20.18
N LEU A 515 -18.05 -0.73 -20.25
CA LEU A 515 -18.39 0.54 -20.89
C LEU A 515 -17.39 0.81 -22.01
N SER A 516 -17.90 1.16 -23.20
CA SER A 516 -17.10 1.63 -24.33
C SER A 516 -17.69 2.96 -24.79
N SER A 517 -16.90 4.03 -24.76
CA SER A 517 -17.32 5.36 -25.20
C SER A 517 -16.32 5.93 -26.17
N ALA A 518 -16.79 6.63 -27.19
CA ALA A 518 -15.93 7.33 -28.14
C ALA A 518 -16.49 8.73 -28.42
N GLN A 519 -15.60 9.72 -28.40
CA GLN A 519 -15.99 11.12 -28.60
C GLN A 519 -16.71 11.30 -29.94
N GLY A 520 -17.92 11.84 -29.88
CA GLY A 520 -18.81 12.06 -31.03
C GLY A 520 -19.56 10.82 -31.54
N GLN A 521 -19.35 9.64 -30.95
CA GLN A 521 -20.04 8.39 -31.33
C GLN A 521 -20.95 7.81 -30.23
N GLY A 522 -20.98 8.43 -29.05
CA GLY A 522 -21.80 8.04 -27.91
C GLY A 522 -21.17 6.98 -27.02
N THR A 523 -21.96 6.42 -26.10
CA THR A 523 -21.53 5.40 -25.13
C THR A 523 -22.31 4.10 -25.30
N VAL A 524 -21.61 2.98 -25.15
CA VAL A 524 -22.16 1.63 -25.13
C VAL A 524 -21.88 1.01 -23.77
N ALA A 525 -22.93 0.75 -23.01
CA ALA A 525 -22.88 -0.03 -21.79
C ALA A 525 -23.37 -1.45 -22.05
N MET A 526 -22.57 -2.44 -21.67
CA MET A 526 -22.89 -3.86 -21.84
C MET A 526 -22.86 -4.56 -20.48
N ALA A 527 -24.03 -4.99 -20.02
CA ALA A 527 -24.21 -5.88 -18.89
C ALA A 527 -24.29 -7.33 -19.41
N ARG A 528 -23.32 -8.15 -19.04
CA ARG A 528 -23.23 -9.56 -19.46
C ARG A 528 -23.49 -10.47 -18.26
N PHE A 529 -24.57 -11.25 -18.29
CA PHE A 529 -24.92 -12.25 -17.29
C PHE A 529 -24.43 -13.63 -17.74
N ALA A 530 -23.99 -14.44 -16.78
CA ALA A 530 -23.44 -15.77 -17.09
C ALA A 530 -24.50 -16.72 -17.70
N PRO A 531 -24.11 -17.72 -18.51
CA PRO A 531 -25.04 -18.61 -19.20
C PRO A 531 -25.98 -19.39 -18.26
N ASP A 532 -25.52 -19.72 -17.06
CA ASP A 532 -26.30 -20.44 -16.04
C ASP A 532 -27.45 -19.61 -15.43
N ARG A 533 -27.42 -18.28 -15.66
CA ARG A 533 -28.49 -17.35 -15.31
C ARG A 533 -29.57 -17.26 -16.39
N VAL A 534 -29.37 -17.76 -17.60
CA VAL A 534 -30.41 -17.74 -18.63
C VAL A 534 -31.49 -18.74 -18.30
N ALA A 535 -32.74 -18.29 -18.24
CA ALA A 535 -33.89 -19.10 -17.84
C ALA A 535 -34.90 -19.24 -18.99
N ASP A 536 -35.83 -20.18 -18.85
CA ASP A 536 -37.10 -20.19 -19.58
C ASP A 536 -38.20 -19.50 -18.75
N GLU A 537 -39.40 -19.40 -19.31
CA GLU A 537 -40.57 -18.82 -18.63
C GLU A 537 -40.91 -19.55 -17.31
N ALA A 538 -40.54 -20.83 -17.19
CA ALA A 538 -40.74 -21.64 -15.98
C ALA A 538 -39.58 -21.54 -14.98
N GLY A 539 -38.57 -20.70 -15.24
CA GLY A 539 -37.42 -20.48 -14.36
C GLY A 539 -36.32 -21.55 -14.43
N ARG A 540 -36.37 -22.46 -15.42
CA ARG A 540 -35.35 -23.51 -15.60
C ARG A 540 -34.20 -22.97 -16.44
N THR A 541 -32.97 -23.30 -16.05
CA THR A 541 -31.78 -22.91 -16.82
C THR A 541 -31.83 -23.52 -18.22
N VAL A 542 -31.77 -22.68 -19.24
CA VAL A 542 -31.78 -23.11 -20.64
C VAL A 542 -30.35 -23.36 -21.08
N ALA A 543 -30.02 -24.61 -21.42
CA ALA A 543 -28.72 -24.90 -22.03
C ALA A 543 -28.62 -24.17 -23.39
N PRO A 544 -27.44 -23.60 -23.74
CA PRO A 544 -27.28 -22.88 -24.99
C PRO A 544 -27.48 -23.82 -26.18
N SER A 545 -28.68 -23.82 -26.74
CA SER A 545 -28.99 -24.53 -27.98
C SER A 545 -28.56 -23.66 -29.15
N LEU A 546 -27.29 -23.76 -29.54
CA LEU A 546 -26.78 -23.35 -30.85
C LEU A 546 -27.33 -24.30 -31.94
N ALA A 547 -28.63 -24.24 -32.20
CA ALA A 547 -29.17 -24.76 -33.45
C ALA A 547 -29.30 -23.58 -34.42
N PRO A 548 -28.60 -23.57 -35.57
CA PRO A 548 -28.75 -22.50 -36.54
C PRO A 548 -30.19 -22.54 -37.08
N ARG A 549 -30.96 -21.49 -36.78
CA ARG A 549 -32.29 -21.28 -37.37
C ARG A 549 -32.11 -21.17 -38.90
N ALA A 550 -32.72 -22.08 -39.66
CA ALA A 550 -32.60 -22.09 -41.12
C ALA A 550 -33.15 -20.78 -41.73
N SER A 551 -32.34 -20.11 -42.55
CA SER A 551 -32.64 -18.83 -43.14
C SER A 551 -33.55 -18.95 -44.37
N LEU A 552 -34.77 -18.39 -44.29
CA LEU A 552 -35.67 -18.21 -45.46
C LEU A 552 -35.18 -17.12 -46.41
N SER A 553 -35.46 -17.28 -47.71
CA SER A 553 -35.30 -16.28 -48.77
C SER A 553 -36.64 -15.60 -49.10
N ILE A 554 -36.81 -14.35 -48.68
CA ILE A 554 -38.08 -13.61 -48.69
C ILE A 554 -38.04 -12.46 -49.71
N LEU A 555 -39.09 -12.30 -50.52
CA LEU A 555 -39.32 -11.11 -51.35
C LEU A 555 -40.36 -10.23 -50.67
N MET A 556 -39.95 -9.07 -50.14
CA MET A 556 -40.84 -8.08 -49.54
C MET A 556 -41.23 -7.02 -50.57
N VAL A 557 -42.52 -6.80 -50.78
CA VAL A 557 -43.08 -5.84 -51.73
C VAL A 557 -43.92 -4.81 -50.99
N GLU A 558 -43.45 -3.57 -50.99
CA GLU A 558 -44.01 -2.46 -50.22
C GLU A 558 -43.73 -1.14 -50.95
N ASP A 559 -44.78 -0.36 -51.20
CA ASP A 559 -44.72 0.92 -51.90
C ASP A 559 -44.17 2.05 -51.02
N ASP A 560 -44.47 2.03 -49.71
CA ASP A 560 -43.87 2.96 -48.75
C ASP A 560 -42.40 2.60 -48.44
N PRO A 561 -41.42 3.48 -48.77
CA PRO A 561 -40.00 3.20 -48.55
C PRO A 561 -39.63 3.03 -47.08
N THR A 562 -40.31 3.72 -46.16
CA THR A 562 -40.05 3.66 -44.72
C THR A 562 -40.49 2.31 -44.15
N ILE A 563 -41.66 1.83 -44.56
CA ILE A 563 -42.19 0.52 -44.14
C ILE A 563 -41.37 -0.61 -44.77
N ARG A 564 -40.99 -0.45 -46.05
CA ARG A 564 -40.15 -1.41 -46.78
C ARG A 564 -38.79 -1.58 -46.11
N ASP A 565 -38.08 -0.48 -45.86
CA ASP A 565 -36.73 -0.52 -45.30
C ASP A 565 -36.75 -1.03 -43.86
N SER A 566 -37.76 -0.66 -43.07
CA SER A 566 -37.96 -1.15 -41.70
C SER A 566 -38.26 -2.66 -41.66
N GLY A 567 -39.15 -3.15 -42.54
CA GLY A 567 -39.47 -4.58 -42.62
C GLY A 567 -38.31 -5.43 -43.17
N VAL A 568 -37.57 -4.92 -44.15
CA VAL A 568 -36.34 -5.56 -44.66
C VAL A 568 -35.28 -5.65 -43.57
N ALA A 569 -35.09 -4.59 -42.78
CA ALA A 569 -34.14 -4.59 -41.66
C ALA A 569 -34.56 -5.59 -40.56
N LEU A 570 -35.85 -5.62 -40.19
CA LEU A 570 -36.40 -6.55 -39.20
C LEU A 570 -36.16 -8.01 -39.61
N LEU A 571 -36.56 -8.39 -40.82
CA LEU A 571 -36.45 -9.76 -41.31
C LEU A 571 -34.99 -10.19 -41.53
N ARG A 572 -34.10 -9.29 -41.96
CA ARG A 572 -32.66 -9.56 -42.05
C ARG A 572 -32.02 -9.75 -40.67
N ASN A 573 -32.42 -8.97 -39.68
CA ASN A 573 -31.97 -9.13 -38.30
C ASN A 573 -32.38 -10.49 -37.71
N TRP A 574 -33.51 -11.06 -38.15
CA TRP A 574 -33.91 -12.43 -37.81
C TRP A 574 -33.17 -13.53 -38.58
N GLY A 575 -32.18 -13.16 -39.41
CA GLY A 575 -31.32 -14.09 -40.14
C GLY A 575 -31.86 -14.52 -41.50
N HIS A 576 -32.91 -13.88 -42.01
CA HIS A 576 -33.48 -14.17 -43.33
C HIS A 576 -32.76 -13.42 -44.46
N ARG A 577 -32.75 -14.00 -45.66
CA ARG A 577 -32.29 -13.34 -46.88
C ARG A 577 -33.46 -12.60 -47.50
N VAL A 578 -33.48 -11.26 -47.41
CA VAL A 578 -34.63 -10.45 -47.84
C VAL A 578 -34.28 -9.59 -49.06
N LEU A 579 -35.11 -9.68 -50.10
CA LEU A 579 -35.10 -8.81 -51.28
C LEU A 579 -36.28 -7.84 -51.18
N GLY A 580 -36.03 -6.54 -51.36
CA GLY A 580 -37.10 -5.52 -51.37
C GLY A 580 -37.49 -5.15 -52.80
N ALA A 581 -38.77 -4.95 -53.05
CA ALA A 581 -39.31 -4.37 -54.30
C ALA A 581 -40.28 -3.23 -53.96
N ALA A 582 -40.22 -2.14 -54.73
CA ALA A 582 -41.04 -0.96 -54.50
C ALA A 582 -42.43 -1.04 -55.15
N ASN A 583 -42.64 -1.99 -56.07
CA ASN A 583 -43.88 -2.17 -56.81
C ASN A 583 -43.97 -3.58 -57.41
N ALA A 584 -45.16 -3.91 -57.92
CA ALA A 584 -45.44 -5.22 -58.52
C ALA A 584 -44.58 -5.53 -59.76
N ASN A 585 -44.17 -4.54 -60.56
CA ASN A 585 -43.35 -4.79 -61.76
C ASN A 585 -41.92 -5.22 -61.38
N GLU A 586 -41.33 -4.56 -60.39
CA GLU A 586 -40.03 -4.96 -59.82
C GLU A 586 -40.12 -6.36 -59.19
N ALA A 587 -41.20 -6.63 -58.45
CA ALA A 587 -41.42 -7.95 -57.86
C ALA A 587 -41.53 -9.05 -58.94
N LEU A 588 -42.27 -8.82 -60.02
CA LEU A 588 -42.38 -9.76 -61.15
C LEU A 588 -41.06 -9.96 -61.89
N ALA A 589 -40.23 -8.92 -62.01
CA ALA A 589 -38.89 -9.04 -62.58
C ALA A 589 -38.00 -9.95 -61.73
N ILE A 590 -38.11 -9.88 -60.39
CA ILE A 590 -37.40 -10.76 -59.45
C ILE A 590 -37.95 -12.18 -59.51
N LEU A 591 -39.27 -12.36 -59.53
CA LEU A 591 -39.92 -13.67 -59.58
C LEU A 591 -39.59 -14.48 -60.83
N ARG A 592 -39.33 -13.80 -61.97
CA ARG A 592 -38.91 -14.42 -63.25
C ARG A 592 -37.45 -14.87 -63.26
N GLN A 593 -36.61 -14.39 -62.34
CA GLN A 593 -35.23 -14.86 -62.22
C GLN A 593 -35.20 -16.28 -61.63
N SER A 594 -34.14 -17.05 -61.85
CA SER A 594 -34.01 -18.43 -61.33
C SER A 594 -33.58 -18.51 -59.86
N ALA A 595 -33.53 -17.41 -59.12
CA ALA A 595 -33.08 -17.40 -57.72
C ALA A 595 -34.11 -18.09 -56.81
N PRO A 596 -33.68 -18.92 -55.84
CA PRO A 596 -34.59 -19.55 -54.88
C PRO A 596 -35.29 -18.49 -54.04
N LEU A 597 -36.61 -18.64 -53.86
CA LEU A 597 -37.45 -17.77 -53.06
C LEU A 597 -38.44 -18.65 -52.31
N ASP A 598 -38.49 -18.50 -50.99
CA ASP A 598 -39.30 -19.32 -50.09
C ASP A 598 -40.63 -18.63 -49.76
N LEU A 599 -40.66 -17.29 -49.72
CA LEU A 599 -41.83 -16.50 -49.37
C LEU A 599 -41.94 -15.20 -50.18
N LEU A 600 -43.13 -14.89 -50.69
CA LEU A 600 -43.54 -13.55 -51.11
C LEU A 600 -44.30 -12.87 -49.96
N PHE A 601 -43.79 -11.75 -49.46
CA PHE A 601 -44.45 -10.92 -48.47
C PHE A 601 -44.85 -9.58 -49.12
N SER A 602 -46.14 -9.36 -49.39
CA SER A 602 -46.60 -8.20 -50.16
C SER A 602 -47.70 -7.42 -49.44
N ASP A 603 -47.67 -6.10 -49.54
CA ASP A 603 -48.85 -5.29 -49.21
C ASP A 603 -50.01 -5.59 -50.17
N ILE A 604 -51.25 -5.57 -49.66
CA ILE A 604 -52.46 -5.81 -50.45
C ILE A 604 -52.79 -4.59 -51.32
N VAL A 605 -52.60 -3.37 -50.80
CA VAL A 605 -52.93 -2.13 -51.51
C VAL A 605 -51.64 -1.46 -51.97
N MET A 606 -51.33 -1.55 -53.27
CA MET A 606 -50.15 -0.89 -53.88
C MET A 606 -50.59 -0.01 -55.07
N PRO A 607 -50.72 1.32 -54.92
CA PRO A 607 -50.98 2.23 -56.03
C PRO A 607 -49.68 2.73 -56.70
N PRO A 608 -49.63 3.00 -58.02
CA PRO A 608 -50.56 2.67 -59.10
C PRO A 608 -50.16 1.37 -59.84
N GLY A 609 -51.14 0.54 -60.19
CA GLY A 609 -50.92 -0.67 -60.99
C GLY A 609 -51.57 -1.91 -60.38
N MET A 610 -50.84 -3.03 -60.41
CA MET A 610 -51.26 -4.33 -59.92
C MET A 610 -51.23 -4.35 -58.38
N ASN A 611 -52.33 -4.78 -57.75
CA ASN A 611 -52.42 -4.89 -56.28
C ASN A 611 -51.75 -6.18 -55.74
N GLY A 612 -51.57 -6.29 -54.42
CA GLY A 612 -50.87 -7.43 -53.81
C GLY A 612 -51.52 -8.78 -54.04
N ALA A 613 -52.85 -8.82 -54.11
CA ALA A 613 -53.60 -10.05 -54.38
C ALA A 613 -53.47 -10.51 -55.84
N GLU A 614 -53.37 -9.57 -56.79
CA GLU A 614 -53.06 -9.85 -58.20
C GLU A 614 -51.61 -10.31 -58.38
N LEU A 615 -50.67 -9.67 -57.68
CA LEU A 615 -49.26 -10.07 -57.66
C LEU A 615 -49.10 -11.49 -57.11
N ALA A 616 -49.80 -11.83 -56.02
CA ALA A 616 -49.82 -13.17 -55.44
C ALA A 616 -50.29 -14.25 -56.44
N ARG A 617 -51.34 -13.96 -57.21
CA ARG A 617 -51.85 -14.87 -58.26
C ARG A 617 -50.84 -15.09 -59.37
N GLU A 618 -50.21 -14.02 -59.86
CA GLU A 618 -49.21 -14.13 -60.92
C GLU A 618 -47.91 -14.77 -60.42
N ALA A 619 -47.52 -14.53 -59.16
CA ALA A 619 -46.39 -15.18 -58.51
C ALA A 619 -46.59 -16.70 -58.40
N ARG A 620 -47.79 -17.17 -58.01
CA ARG A 620 -48.13 -18.61 -58.02
C ARG A 620 -48.17 -19.22 -59.43
N ARG A 621 -48.56 -18.46 -60.46
CA ARG A 621 -48.49 -18.91 -61.85
C ARG A 621 -47.05 -19.14 -62.32
N LEU A 622 -46.13 -18.29 -61.87
CA LEU A 622 -44.70 -18.39 -62.18
C LEU A 622 -43.98 -19.43 -61.32
N ARG A 623 -44.39 -19.57 -60.06
CA ARG A 623 -43.79 -20.47 -59.05
C ARG A 623 -44.90 -21.11 -58.20
N PRO A 624 -45.40 -22.30 -58.58
CA PRO A 624 -46.54 -22.95 -57.92
C PRO A 624 -46.35 -23.22 -56.43
N ASP A 625 -45.11 -23.45 -55.99
CA ASP A 625 -44.77 -23.84 -54.61
C ASP A 625 -44.39 -22.64 -53.70
N LEU A 626 -44.50 -21.40 -54.20
CA LEU A 626 -44.12 -20.21 -53.43
C LEU A 626 -45.18 -19.87 -52.37
N ALA A 627 -44.76 -19.81 -51.09
CA ALA A 627 -45.61 -19.31 -50.01
C ALA A 627 -45.87 -17.81 -50.19
N VAL A 628 -47.07 -17.35 -49.80
CA VAL A 628 -47.45 -15.94 -49.93
C VAL A 628 -48.09 -15.45 -48.64
N LEU A 629 -47.53 -14.37 -48.08
CA LEU A 629 -48.05 -13.62 -46.94
C LEU A 629 -48.46 -12.22 -47.41
N LEU A 630 -49.69 -11.81 -47.10
CA LEU A 630 -50.25 -10.53 -47.50
C LEU A 630 -50.40 -9.60 -46.28
N ALA A 631 -49.94 -8.36 -46.39
CA ALA A 631 -50.10 -7.35 -45.35
C ALA A 631 -51.35 -6.47 -45.60
N SER A 632 -52.13 -6.16 -44.56
CA SER A 632 -53.33 -5.31 -44.66
C SER A 632 -53.38 -4.24 -43.56
N GLY A 633 -53.90 -3.05 -43.88
CA GLY A 633 -54.20 -2.01 -42.90
C GLY A 633 -55.38 -2.36 -41.97
N PHE A 634 -55.37 -1.79 -40.75
CA PHE A 634 -56.26 -2.08 -39.61
C PHE A 634 -57.77 -2.18 -39.92
N ALA A 635 -58.30 -1.42 -40.89
CA ALA A 635 -59.72 -1.44 -41.26
C ALA A 635 -60.08 -2.48 -42.35
N ALA A 636 -59.09 -2.97 -43.09
CA ALA A 636 -59.26 -3.87 -44.22
C ALA A 636 -59.04 -5.36 -43.86
N HIS A 637 -58.40 -5.64 -42.72
CA HIS A 637 -58.05 -7.00 -42.28
C HIS A 637 -59.29 -7.91 -42.09
N ALA A 638 -60.38 -7.39 -41.52
CA ALA A 638 -61.60 -8.18 -41.25
C ALA A 638 -62.41 -8.52 -42.51
N VAL A 639 -62.33 -7.72 -43.57
CA VAL A 639 -63.07 -7.94 -44.83
C VAL A 639 -62.26 -8.80 -45.80
N ILE A 640 -60.93 -8.70 -45.77
CA ILE A 640 -60.03 -9.40 -46.70
C ILE A 640 -59.63 -10.78 -46.18
N ALA A 641 -59.68 -11.03 -44.87
CA ALA A 641 -59.44 -12.36 -44.31
C ALA A 641 -60.38 -13.44 -44.89
N ASP A 642 -61.65 -13.11 -45.18
CA ASP A 642 -62.61 -14.04 -45.78
C ASP A 642 -62.32 -14.33 -47.27
N ASP A 643 -61.99 -13.33 -48.08
CA ASP A 643 -61.67 -13.49 -49.51
C ASP A 643 -60.27 -14.11 -49.74
N ALA A 644 -59.29 -13.78 -48.89
CA ALA A 644 -57.93 -14.32 -48.97
C ALA A 644 -57.84 -15.78 -48.47
N ALA A 645 -58.64 -16.15 -47.47
CA ALA A 645 -58.75 -17.53 -47.00
C ALA A 645 -59.34 -18.45 -48.08
N HIS A 646 -60.31 -17.99 -48.87
CA HIS A 646 -60.85 -18.74 -50.03
C HIS A 646 -59.83 -18.91 -51.16
N ALA A 647 -58.83 -18.04 -51.26
CA ALA A 647 -57.73 -18.13 -52.24
C ALA A 647 -56.44 -18.79 -51.67
N GLY A 648 -56.46 -19.21 -50.41
CA GLY A 648 -55.38 -19.93 -49.74
C GLY A 648 -54.13 -19.08 -49.44
N TYR A 649 -54.26 -17.78 -49.15
CA TYR A 649 -53.15 -16.90 -48.78
C TYR A 649 -53.17 -16.57 -47.27
N ASP A 650 -52.00 -16.48 -46.63
CA ASP A 650 -51.88 -15.98 -45.25
C ASP A 650 -51.95 -14.45 -45.24
N VAL A 651 -52.58 -13.86 -44.22
CA VAL A 651 -52.74 -12.40 -44.08
C VAL A 651 -52.28 -11.93 -42.71
N ILE A 652 -51.56 -10.79 -42.64
CA ILE A 652 -51.11 -10.14 -41.40
C ILE A 652 -51.51 -8.65 -41.38
N ALA A 653 -51.79 -8.11 -40.20
CA ALA A 653 -52.13 -6.70 -40.02
C ALA A 653 -50.88 -5.79 -39.96
N LYS A 654 -51.00 -4.56 -40.48
CA LYS A 654 -50.04 -3.46 -40.30
C LYS A 654 -50.52 -2.52 -39.19
N PRO A 655 -49.65 -2.06 -38.25
CA PRO A 655 -48.24 -2.41 -38.09
C PRO A 655 -48.04 -3.86 -37.62
N TYR A 656 -46.98 -4.51 -38.14
CA TYR A 656 -46.71 -5.93 -37.86
C TYR A 656 -46.44 -6.16 -36.38
N ASP A 657 -47.18 -7.06 -35.74
CA ASP A 657 -46.78 -7.63 -34.45
C ASP A 657 -45.60 -8.60 -34.70
N PRO A 658 -44.41 -8.35 -34.13
CA PRO A 658 -43.25 -9.22 -34.31
C PRO A 658 -43.51 -10.68 -33.93
N ALA A 659 -44.32 -10.94 -32.89
CA ALA A 659 -44.64 -12.28 -32.44
C ALA A 659 -45.54 -13.01 -33.44
N GLU A 660 -46.55 -12.32 -33.97
CA GLU A 660 -47.47 -12.87 -34.97
C GLU A 660 -46.73 -13.14 -36.30
N LEU A 661 -45.90 -12.21 -36.75
CA LEU A 661 -45.10 -12.37 -37.97
C LEU A 661 -44.12 -13.56 -37.84
N GLN A 662 -43.44 -13.68 -36.69
CA GLN A 662 -42.53 -14.80 -36.44
C GLN A 662 -43.27 -16.15 -36.43
N GLN A 663 -44.45 -16.21 -35.79
CA GLN A 663 -45.28 -17.42 -35.77
C GLN A 663 -45.69 -17.86 -37.18
N ARG A 664 -46.06 -16.91 -38.05
CA ARG A 664 -46.41 -17.19 -39.46
C ARG A 664 -45.21 -17.70 -40.25
N LEU A 665 -44.02 -17.12 -40.04
CA LEU A 665 -42.79 -17.57 -40.69
C LEU A 665 -42.35 -18.96 -40.22
N ASP A 666 -42.54 -19.28 -38.93
CA ASP A 666 -42.21 -20.60 -38.37
C ASP A 666 -43.15 -21.70 -38.89
N ALA A 667 -44.43 -21.37 -39.14
CA ALA A 667 -45.42 -22.30 -39.70
C ALA A 667 -45.10 -22.72 -41.15
N LEU A 668 -44.32 -21.91 -41.89
CA LEU A 668 -43.90 -22.19 -43.26
C LEU A 668 -42.68 -23.13 -43.35
N ARG A 669 -42.14 -23.59 -42.22
CA ARG A 669 -41.04 -24.56 -42.19
C ARG A 669 -41.58 -25.99 -42.37
N PRO A 670 -40.95 -26.84 -43.21
CA PRO A 670 -41.32 -28.25 -43.28
C PRO A 670 -41.03 -28.92 -41.93
N THR A 671 -42.10 -29.27 -41.20
CA THR A 671 -42.03 -29.92 -39.90
C THR A 671 -42.29 -31.42 -40.04
N ALA A 672 -41.31 -32.24 -39.66
CA ALA A 672 -41.53 -33.64 -39.37
C ALA A 672 -42.23 -33.77 -38.01
N ALA A 673 -43.41 -34.37 -38.05
CA ALA A 673 -44.12 -35.09 -36.99
C ALA A 673 -44.67 -34.32 -35.76
N SER A 674 -46.01 -34.33 -35.73
CA SER A 674 -46.95 -34.07 -34.63
C SER A 674 -46.81 -35.05 -33.45
N ALA A 675 -47.05 -34.55 -32.22
CA ALA A 675 -47.86 -35.25 -31.21
C ALA A 675 -48.31 -34.31 -30.05
N SER A 676 -49.61 -33.99 -30.06
CA SER A 676 -50.55 -33.94 -28.92
C SER A 676 -50.18 -33.23 -27.60
N SER A 677 -50.93 -32.18 -27.25
CA SER A 677 -51.86 -32.21 -26.09
C SER A 677 -52.58 -30.85 -25.90
N THR A 678 -53.88 -30.96 -25.71
CA THR A 678 -54.93 -29.94 -25.53
C THR A 678 -55.11 -29.42 -24.09
N ALA A 679 -55.69 -28.21 -24.00
CA ALA A 679 -56.49 -27.60 -22.90
C ALA A 679 -55.72 -27.14 -21.63
N ALA A 680 -56.06 -26.05 -20.92
CA ALA A 680 -57.36 -25.42 -20.69
C ALA A 680 -57.21 -23.96 -20.18
N LEU A 681 -58.27 -23.17 -20.38
CA LEU A 681 -58.53 -21.85 -19.78
C LEU A 681 -58.70 -21.93 -18.25
N ALA A 682 -58.38 -20.85 -17.52
CA ALA A 682 -59.36 -19.99 -16.81
C ALA A 682 -58.78 -19.18 -15.61
N SER A 683 -59.32 -17.96 -15.47
CA SER A 683 -59.67 -17.22 -14.24
C SER A 683 -58.61 -16.48 -13.38
N LEU A 684 -58.64 -15.14 -13.48
CA LEU A 684 -58.60 -14.18 -12.35
C LEU A 684 -59.93 -14.26 -11.56
N PRO A 685 -60.04 -13.90 -10.25
CA PRO A 685 -60.19 -12.49 -9.83
C PRO A 685 -59.73 -12.23 -8.33
N PRO A 686 -60.19 -11.19 -7.57
CA PRO A 686 -59.31 -10.10 -7.13
C PRO A 686 -59.53 -9.67 -5.64
N HIS A 687 -59.03 -8.46 -5.29
CA HIS A 687 -59.29 -7.66 -4.06
C HIS A 687 -58.38 -8.02 -2.85
N SER A 688 -57.98 -7.15 -1.91
CA SER A 688 -58.57 -5.90 -1.43
C SER A 688 -57.56 -5.04 -0.64
N ARG A 689 -57.83 -3.74 -0.68
CA ARG A 689 -57.57 -2.62 0.24
C ARG A 689 -57.08 -2.86 1.68
N SER A 690 -56.37 -1.81 2.15
CA SER A 690 -56.41 -1.15 3.47
C SER A 690 -55.26 -1.44 4.42
N SER A 691 -54.43 -0.43 4.73
CA SER A 691 -54.73 0.42 5.88
C SER A 691 -53.78 1.61 6.01
N GLN A 692 -54.39 2.77 6.22
CA GLN A 692 -53.78 4.01 6.69
C GLN A 692 -53.39 3.88 8.18
N VAL A 693 -52.26 4.46 8.58
CA VAL A 693 -52.13 5.13 9.89
C VAL A 693 -51.21 6.35 9.70
N ALA A 694 -51.71 7.51 10.11
CA ALA A 694 -50.99 8.73 10.43
C ALA A 694 -51.66 9.31 11.70
N PRO A 695 -51.19 10.42 12.28
CA PRO A 695 -49.86 10.75 12.79
C PRO A 695 -49.98 11.20 14.27
N THR A 696 -48.86 11.49 14.98
CA THR A 696 -48.92 12.29 16.22
C THR A 696 -47.69 13.17 16.37
N THR A 697 -47.94 14.45 16.60
CA THR A 697 -47.07 15.62 16.73
C THR A 697 -46.65 15.88 18.18
N ALA A 698 -45.51 16.57 18.39
CA ALA A 698 -45.35 17.58 19.45
C ALA A 698 -44.15 18.53 19.14
N PRO A 699 -44.28 19.87 19.31
CA PRO A 699 -43.26 20.88 18.99
C PRO A 699 -42.49 21.40 20.23
N ILE A 700 -41.30 21.97 20.02
CA ILE A 700 -40.58 22.78 21.02
C ILE A 700 -40.31 24.17 20.45
N VAL A 701 -40.64 25.19 21.24
CA VAL A 701 -40.58 26.64 20.95
C VAL A 701 -39.25 27.24 21.45
N ALA A 702 -38.66 28.18 20.70
CA ALA A 702 -37.72 29.18 21.21
C ALA A 702 -37.90 30.54 20.48
N ALA A 703 -37.78 31.64 21.22
CA ALA A 703 -38.21 33.01 20.90
C ALA A 703 -37.13 33.88 20.18
N PRO A 704 -37.49 35.06 19.58
CA PRO A 704 -36.66 35.81 18.64
C PRO A 704 -35.93 37.03 19.25
N VAL A 705 -34.86 37.49 18.57
CA VAL A 705 -34.29 38.85 18.68
C VAL A 705 -34.02 39.39 17.28
N ASP A 706 -34.84 40.34 16.83
CA ASP A 706 -34.74 41.00 15.51
C ASP A 706 -33.79 42.21 15.58
N GLY A 707 -32.79 42.24 14.70
CA GLY A 707 -32.05 43.46 14.34
C GLY A 707 -32.61 44.02 13.03
N VAL A 708 -33.04 45.28 13.01
CA VAL A 708 -33.64 45.92 11.84
C VAL A 708 -32.55 46.30 10.81
N LEU A 709 -32.59 45.68 9.63
CA LEU A 709 -31.75 46.05 8.48
C LEU A 709 -32.22 47.36 7.83
N PRO A 710 -31.32 48.22 7.32
CA PRO A 710 -31.69 49.40 6.52
C PRO A 710 -32.43 48.99 5.23
N GLU A 711 -33.61 49.56 4.95
CA GLU A 711 -34.36 49.25 3.72
C GLU A 711 -33.62 49.72 2.45
N GLY A 712 -33.79 49.01 1.33
CA GLY A 712 -33.35 49.49 0.01
C GLY A 712 -31.91 49.19 -0.45
N LEU A 713 -31.12 48.45 0.34
CA LEU A 713 -29.74 48.03 -0.02
C LEU A 713 -29.66 47.35 -1.40
N ARG A 714 -28.57 47.60 -2.13
CA ARG A 714 -28.20 46.93 -3.38
C ARG A 714 -27.26 45.76 -3.08
N ILE A 715 -27.78 44.54 -3.21
CA ILE A 715 -27.09 43.32 -2.81
C ILE A 715 -26.77 42.47 -4.04
N LEU A 716 -25.51 42.03 -4.15
CA LEU A 716 -25.10 41.02 -5.12
C LEU A 716 -25.18 39.63 -4.46
N VAL A 717 -25.83 38.68 -5.13
CA VAL A 717 -25.93 37.27 -4.69
C VAL A 717 -25.25 36.39 -5.74
N ALA A 718 -24.18 35.71 -5.35
CA ALA A 718 -23.50 34.72 -6.19
C ALA A 718 -23.76 33.31 -5.62
N GLU A 719 -24.54 32.52 -6.36
CA GLU A 719 -24.95 31.16 -5.98
C GLU A 719 -25.22 30.34 -7.26
N ASP A 720 -24.59 29.16 -7.35
CA ASP A 720 -24.61 28.31 -8.54
C ASP A 720 -25.85 27.42 -8.62
N VAL A 721 -26.39 27.02 -7.46
CA VAL A 721 -27.63 26.25 -7.38
C VAL A 721 -28.83 27.18 -7.54
N GLU A 722 -29.52 27.06 -8.68
CA GLU A 722 -30.70 27.85 -9.04
C GLU A 722 -31.75 27.94 -7.92
N MET A 723 -32.02 26.82 -7.25
CA MET A 723 -32.97 26.74 -6.13
C MET A 723 -32.55 27.57 -4.91
N ASN A 724 -31.28 27.52 -4.51
CA ASN A 724 -30.75 28.31 -3.40
C ASN A 724 -30.72 29.79 -3.77
N ARG A 725 -30.33 30.09 -5.02
CA ARG A 725 -30.29 31.46 -5.55
C ARG A 725 -31.69 32.08 -5.52
N LEU A 726 -32.70 31.33 -5.97
CA LEU A 726 -34.10 31.75 -5.93
C LEU A 726 -34.57 32.03 -4.49
N LEU A 727 -34.23 31.14 -3.54
CA LEU A 727 -34.56 31.33 -2.12
C LEU A 727 -33.96 32.63 -1.55
N VAL A 728 -32.65 32.85 -1.72
CA VAL A 728 -31.97 34.04 -1.18
C VAL A 728 -32.51 35.33 -1.81
N VAL A 729 -32.71 35.31 -3.14
CA VAL A 729 -33.28 36.45 -3.87
C VAL A 729 -34.69 36.77 -3.35
N THR A 730 -35.54 35.76 -3.13
CA THR A 730 -36.89 35.95 -2.60
C THR A 730 -36.86 36.53 -1.18
N LEU A 731 -36.01 36.00 -0.29
CA LEU A 731 -35.87 36.51 1.09
C LEU A 731 -35.46 37.99 1.14
N LEU A 732 -34.50 38.38 0.30
CA LEU A 732 -33.98 39.76 0.23
C LEU A 732 -34.96 40.73 -0.44
N LYS A 733 -35.67 40.30 -1.50
CA LYS A 733 -36.72 41.11 -2.13
C LYS A 733 -37.91 41.34 -1.20
N GLN A 734 -38.30 40.34 -0.40
CA GLN A 734 -39.31 40.49 0.65
C GLN A 734 -38.89 41.51 1.72
N ALA A 735 -37.60 41.67 1.98
CA ALA A 735 -37.04 42.71 2.85
C ALA A 735 -36.84 44.06 2.12
N LYS A 736 -37.43 44.24 0.92
CA LYS A 736 -37.37 45.45 0.09
C LYS A 736 -35.95 45.86 -0.35
N HIS A 737 -35.02 44.92 -0.46
CA HIS A 737 -33.69 45.17 -1.02
C HIS A 737 -33.67 44.98 -2.54
N ARG A 738 -32.75 45.67 -3.23
CA ARG A 738 -32.51 45.51 -4.67
C ARG A 738 -31.45 44.43 -4.87
N VAL A 739 -31.81 43.33 -5.52
CA VAL A 739 -30.93 42.16 -5.63
C VAL A 739 -30.50 41.95 -7.09
N VAL A 740 -29.20 41.77 -7.31
CA VAL A 740 -28.63 41.25 -8.56
C VAL A 740 -28.09 39.86 -8.26
N ALA A 741 -28.53 38.86 -9.03
CA ALA A 741 -28.13 37.47 -8.83
C ALA A 741 -27.26 36.99 -10.00
N VAL A 742 -26.20 36.26 -9.69
CA VAL A 742 -25.25 35.67 -10.66
C VAL A 742 -24.97 34.22 -10.28
N GLU A 743 -24.51 33.43 -11.25
CA GLU A 743 -24.42 31.98 -11.13
C GLU A 743 -23.02 31.47 -10.73
N ASP A 744 -22.00 32.32 -10.79
CA ASP A 744 -20.62 31.96 -10.46
C ASP A 744 -19.79 33.16 -9.97
N GLY A 745 -18.57 32.88 -9.48
CA GLY A 745 -17.66 33.90 -8.98
C GLY A 745 -17.11 34.84 -10.05
N ALA A 746 -16.97 34.40 -11.31
CA ALA A 746 -16.44 35.22 -12.39
C ALA A 746 -17.47 36.28 -12.82
N ALA A 747 -18.74 35.88 -12.90
CA ALA A 747 -19.87 36.77 -13.10
C ALA A 747 -20.03 37.76 -11.92
N ALA A 748 -19.75 37.32 -10.68
CA ALA A 748 -19.74 38.21 -9.52
C ALA A 748 -18.65 39.29 -9.63
N VAL A 749 -17.41 38.90 -9.98
CA VAL A 749 -16.30 39.83 -10.24
C VAL A 749 -16.64 40.80 -11.39
N ALA A 750 -17.23 40.32 -12.48
CA ALA A 750 -17.65 41.15 -13.60
C ALA A 750 -18.77 42.14 -13.19
N ALA A 751 -19.72 41.72 -12.36
CA ALA A 751 -20.78 42.58 -11.84
C ALA A 751 -20.22 43.70 -10.94
N MET A 752 -19.27 43.39 -10.04
CA MET A 752 -18.63 44.37 -9.15
C MET A 752 -17.82 45.43 -9.91
N ARG A 753 -17.32 45.12 -11.11
CA ARG A 753 -16.65 46.11 -11.99
C ARG A 753 -17.62 47.09 -12.66
N ARG A 754 -18.87 46.67 -12.86
CA ARG A 754 -19.88 47.43 -13.61
C ARG A 754 -20.83 48.21 -12.71
N HIS A 755 -21.06 47.73 -11.50
CA HIS A 755 -22.07 48.26 -10.59
C HIS A 755 -21.55 48.32 -9.15
N ALA A 756 -21.93 49.38 -8.43
CA ALA A 756 -21.70 49.48 -6.99
C ALA A 756 -22.78 48.71 -6.22
N PHE A 757 -22.34 47.97 -5.19
CA PHE A 757 -23.17 47.19 -4.28
C PHE A 757 -22.84 47.53 -2.83
N ASP A 758 -23.86 47.48 -1.97
CA ASP A 758 -23.75 47.75 -0.54
C ASP A 758 -23.31 46.48 0.23
N LEU A 759 -23.60 45.30 -0.32
CA LEU A 759 -23.25 44.00 0.27
C LEU A 759 -23.15 42.93 -0.82
N VAL A 760 -22.27 41.95 -0.62
CA VAL A 760 -22.21 40.74 -1.43
C VAL A 760 -22.48 39.51 -0.55
N LEU A 761 -23.43 38.66 -0.97
CA LEU A 761 -23.56 37.29 -0.47
C LEU A 761 -22.89 36.36 -1.48
N MET A 762 -21.85 35.65 -1.03
CA MET A 762 -20.97 34.89 -1.91
C MET A 762 -20.94 33.44 -1.47
N ASP A 763 -21.45 32.54 -2.29
CA ASP A 763 -21.21 31.11 -2.09
C ASP A 763 -19.72 30.79 -2.20
N VAL A 764 -19.21 29.98 -1.27
CA VAL A 764 -17.79 29.59 -1.26
C VAL A 764 -17.50 28.59 -2.38
N ASN A 765 -18.44 27.69 -2.68
CA ASN A 765 -18.24 26.57 -3.60
C ASN A 765 -19.05 26.76 -4.88
N MET A 766 -18.50 27.51 -5.83
CA MET A 766 -19.12 27.75 -7.15
C MET A 766 -18.24 27.22 -8.29
N PRO A 767 -18.83 26.77 -9.42
CA PRO A 767 -18.10 26.40 -10.63
C PRO A 767 -17.48 27.64 -11.30
N VAL A 768 -16.55 27.42 -12.25
CA VAL A 768 -15.81 28.45 -13.01
C VAL A 768 -14.83 29.27 -12.17
N MET A 769 -15.30 29.89 -11.09
CA MET A 769 -14.49 30.62 -10.12
C MET A 769 -15.14 30.48 -8.75
N ASP A 770 -14.40 29.94 -7.78
CA ASP A 770 -14.90 29.75 -6.42
C ASP A 770 -15.04 31.10 -5.67
N GLY A 771 -15.77 31.08 -4.55
CA GLY A 771 -16.04 32.30 -3.79
C GLY A 771 -14.79 32.92 -3.13
N LEU A 772 -13.76 32.12 -2.86
CA LEU A 772 -12.51 32.60 -2.26
C LEU A 772 -11.67 33.35 -3.30
N ASP A 773 -11.54 32.81 -4.50
CA ASP A 773 -10.86 33.43 -5.64
C ASP A 773 -11.60 34.67 -6.13
N ALA A 774 -12.93 34.60 -6.21
CA ALA A 774 -13.76 35.78 -6.50
C ALA A 774 -13.56 36.88 -5.45
N THR A 775 -13.47 36.51 -4.17
CA THR A 775 -13.21 37.47 -3.08
C THR A 775 -11.82 38.09 -3.21
N ARG A 776 -10.77 37.30 -3.47
CA ARG A 776 -9.41 37.84 -3.71
C ARG A 776 -9.41 38.81 -4.88
N ALA A 777 -10.09 38.47 -5.96
CA ALA A 777 -10.20 39.33 -7.14
C ALA A 777 -10.95 40.64 -6.85
N ILE A 778 -12.01 40.62 -6.04
CA ILE A 778 -12.75 41.82 -5.61
C ILE A 778 -11.89 42.68 -4.67
N ARG A 779 -11.16 42.05 -3.73
CA ARG A 779 -10.26 42.77 -2.81
C ARG A 779 -9.07 43.42 -3.51
N GLY A 780 -8.66 42.93 -4.68
CA GLY A 780 -7.63 43.54 -5.53
C GLY A 780 -8.10 44.72 -6.40
N MET A 781 -9.38 45.11 -6.35
CA MET A 781 -9.92 46.25 -7.11
C MET A 781 -9.62 47.60 -6.44
N ALA A 782 -9.86 48.70 -7.15
CA ALA A 782 -9.72 50.05 -6.59
C ALA A 782 -10.81 50.37 -5.56
N ASP A 783 -10.49 51.26 -4.62
CA ASP A 783 -11.48 51.82 -3.69
C ASP A 783 -12.62 52.52 -4.44
N PRO A 784 -13.89 52.43 -3.96
CA PRO A 784 -14.33 51.78 -2.72
C PRO A 784 -14.76 50.30 -2.89
N VAL A 785 -14.65 49.72 -4.08
CA VAL A 785 -15.20 48.39 -4.42
C VAL A 785 -14.54 47.26 -3.62
N ASN A 786 -13.23 47.36 -3.41
CA ASN A 786 -12.47 46.44 -2.55
C ASN A 786 -12.92 46.44 -1.09
N ARG A 787 -13.67 47.46 -0.62
CA ARG A 787 -14.17 47.57 0.76
C ARG A 787 -15.61 47.09 0.94
N THR A 788 -16.34 46.78 -0.14
CA THR A 788 -17.71 46.25 -0.04
C THR A 788 -17.73 44.99 0.84
N PRO A 789 -18.62 44.87 1.84
CA PRO A 789 -18.64 43.72 2.72
C PRO A 789 -19.09 42.48 1.96
N ILE A 790 -18.37 41.37 2.17
CA ILE A 790 -18.66 40.07 1.55
C ILE A 790 -18.98 39.08 2.67
N ILE A 791 -20.17 38.49 2.63
CA ILE A 791 -20.61 37.43 3.56
C ILE A 791 -20.55 36.10 2.82
N ALA A 792 -19.78 35.16 3.35
CA ALA A 792 -19.66 33.81 2.83
C ALA A 792 -20.96 33.02 3.06
N LEU A 793 -21.47 32.34 2.04
CA LEU A 793 -22.48 31.29 2.19
C LEU A 793 -21.73 29.96 2.12
N THR A 794 -21.63 29.23 3.24
CA THR A 794 -20.78 28.02 3.33
C THR A 794 -21.57 26.81 3.82
N ALA A 795 -21.26 25.62 3.30
CA ALA A 795 -21.88 24.36 3.72
C ALA A 795 -21.44 23.89 5.12
N ASN A 796 -20.28 24.36 5.60
CA ASN A 796 -19.70 24.04 6.89
C ASN A 796 -19.18 25.30 7.60
N THR A 797 -19.34 25.37 8.92
CA THR A 797 -18.79 26.43 9.78
C THR A 797 -17.74 25.90 10.74
N PHE A 798 -16.95 24.92 10.31
CA PHE A 798 -15.80 24.49 11.10
C PHE A 798 -14.82 25.66 11.28
N PRO A 799 -14.09 25.73 12.42
CA PRO A 799 -13.17 26.83 12.70
C PRO A 799 -12.16 27.10 11.57
N GLU A 800 -11.72 26.04 10.87
CA GLU A 800 -10.77 26.11 9.75
C GLU A 800 -11.38 26.75 8.49
N ASP A 801 -12.63 26.42 8.14
CA ASP A 801 -13.33 27.01 7.00
C ASP A 801 -13.63 28.49 7.21
N VAL A 802 -14.01 28.86 8.44
CA VAL A 802 -14.20 30.26 8.84
C VAL A 802 -12.87 31.03 8.80
N ALA A 803 -11.77 30.41 9.23
CA ALA A 803 -10.44 31.00 9.16
C ALA A 803 -10.01 31.25 7.70
N ARG A 804 -10.26 30.30 6.79
CA ARG A 804 -9.99 30.45 5.35
C ARG A 804 -10.78 31.61 4.72
N CYS A 805 -12.08 31.73 5.04
CA CYS A 805 -12.92 32.82 4.54
C CYS A 805 -12.44 34.19 5.05
N ARG A 806 -12.04 34.27 6.32
CA ARG A 806 -11.50 35.51 6.91
C ARG A 806 -10.14 35.88 6.30
N ALA A 807 -9.27 34.91 6.06
CA ALA A 807 -7.93 35.14 5.51
C ALA A 807 -7.95 35.78 4.12
N VAL A 808 -8.99 35.50 3.32
CA VAL A 808 -9.16 36.11 1.99
C VAL A 808 -9.93 37.44 2.03
N GLY A 809 -10.38 37.89 3.20
CA GLY A 809 -11.01 39.19 3.41
C GLY A 809 -12.54 39.20 3.38
N MET A 810 -13.22 38.06 3.62
CA MET A 810 -14.67 38.04 3.86
C MET A 810 -15.01 38.56 5.27
N ASN A 811 -16.11 39.31 5.38
CA ASN A 811 -16.49 40.06 6.58
C ASN A 811 -17.44 39.29 7.50
N GLY A 812 -18.12 38.27 6.97
CA GLY A 812 -19.05 37.41 7.69
C GLY A 812 -19.20 36.07 7.00
N TYR A 813 -19.92 35.17 7.65
CA TYR A 813 -20.29 33.88 7.10
C TYR A 813 -21.66 33.46 7.61
N VAL A 814 -22.41 32.77 6.76
CA VAL A 814 -23.71 32.20 7.06
C VAL A 814 -23.68 30.75 6.60
N ALA A 815 -24.03 29.85 7.52
CA ALA A 815 -24.12 28.42 7.22
C ALA A 815 -25.29 28.16 6.26
N LYS A 816 -25.13 27.21 5.35
CA LYS A 816 -26.22 26.63 4.55
C LYS A 816 -26.79 25.40 5.29
N PRO A 817 -28.13 25.28 5.48
CA PRO A 817 -29.18 26.10 4.89
C PRO A 817 -29.29 27.50 5.47
N ILE A 818 -29.62 28.45 4.60
CA ILE A 818 -29.67 29.88 4.90
C ILE A 818 -30.93 30.17 5.72
N ASP A 819 -30.74 30.33 7.03
CA ASP A 819 -31.78 30.81 7.93
C ASP A 819 -31.91 32.35 7.80
N ARG A 820 -33.15 32.82 7.60
CA ARG A 820 -33.45 34.26 7.44
C ARG A 820 -32.94 35.11 8.61
N THR A 821 -33.14 34.63 9.84
CA THR A 821 -32.76 35.34 11.07
C THR A 821 -31.25 35.44 11.19
N VAL A 822 -30.55 34.35 10.90
CA VAL A 822 -29.08 34.29 10.93
C VAL A 822 -28.49 35.17 9.83
N LEU A 823 -29.01 35.08 8.61
CA LEU A 823 -28.58 35.91 7.48
C LEU A 823 -28.75 37.40 7.80
N PHE A 824 -29.93 37.82 8.25
CA PHE A 824 -30.19 39.24 8.49
C PHE A 824 -29.40 39.81 9.67
N ARG A 825 -29.13 38.98 10.69
CA ARG A 825 -28.23 39.32 11.79
C ARG A 825 -26.80 39.56 11.31
N GLU A 826 -26.27 38.65 10.49
CA GLU A 826 -24.92 38.78 9.95
C GLU A 826 -24.79 39.95 8.97
N MET A 827 -25.81 40.20 8.16
CA MET A 827 -25.90 41.39 7.32
C MET A 827 -25.85 42.67 8.15
N SER A 828 -26.66 42.76 9.21
CA SER A 828 -26.69 43.92 10.11
C SER A 828 -25.33 44.15 10.77
N ARG A 829 -24.67 43.07 11.23
CA ARG A 829 -23.35 43.13 11.85
C ARG A 829 -22.27 43.65 10.88
N CYS A 830 -22.26 43.14 9.65
CA CYS A 830 -21.26 43.52 8.65
C CYS A 830 -21.43 44.97 8.18
N LEU A 831 -22.66 45.46 8.08
CA LEU A 831 -22.97 46.84 7.69
C LEU A 831 -22.68 47.84 8.83
N ALA A 832 -22.98 47.48 10.09
CA ALA A 832 -22.67 48.32 11.26
C ALA A 832 -21.16 48.52 11.47
N GLY A 833 -20.35 47.51 11.14
CA GLY A 833 -18.88 47.58 11.21
C GLY A 833 -18.24 48.59 10.24
N GLN A 834 -18.95 49.04 9.20
CA GLN A 834 -18.47 50.09 8.28
C GLN A 834 -18.77 51.51 8.80
N ALA A 835 -19.87 51.72 9.53
CA ALA A 835 -20.26 53.03 10.06
C ALA A 835 -19.33 53.53 11.19
N ALA A 836 -18.74 52.61 11.96
CA ALA A 836 -17.79 52.95 13.03
C ALA A 836 -16.37 53.29 12.52
N GLY A 837 -16.09 53.08 11.23
CA GLY A 837 -14.77 53.32 10.64
C GLY A 837 -14.59 54.71 10.00
N THR A 838 -15.63 55.55 10.01
CA THR A 838 -15.62 56.87 9.33
C THR A 838 -15.72 58.08 10.24
N ASP A 839 -15.91 57.92 11.55
CA ASP A 839 -15.89 59.04 12.52
C ASP A 839 -15.03 58.68 13.75
N GLY A 840 -13.90 59.38 13.95
CA GLY A 840 -13.07 59.17 15.14
C GLY A 840 -11.65 59.71 15.06
N THR A 841 -11.52 61.04 15.11
CA THR A 841 -10.32 61.81 15.48
C THR A 841 -9.44 61.16 16.56
N SER A 842 -8.12 61.20 16.36
CA SER A 842 -7.10 60.89 17.36
C SER A 842 -7.34 61.61 18.70
N PRO A 843 -6.98 60.96 19.81
CA PRO A 843 -5.98 61.59 20.67
C PRO A 843 -4.90 60.62 21.18
N HIS A 844 -3.78 61.26 21.53
CA HIS A 844 -2.51 60.78 22.04
C HIS A 844 -2.54 59.94 23.34
N ALA A 845 -1.39 59.28 23.56
CA ALA A 845 -0.78 58.87 24.83
C ALA A 845 -1.43 57.64 25.51
N ASN A 846 -0.71 56.72 26.15
CA ASN A 846 0.63 56.74 26.72
C ASN A 846 1.14 55.30 26.83
N GLY A 847 2.46 55.12 26.81
CA GLY A 847 3.08 53.85 27.12
C GLY A 847 2.81 53.42 28.57
N ASN A 848 2.72 52.11 28.78
CA ASN A 848 3.30 51.51 29.96
C ASN A 848 3.61 50.03 29.71
N VAL A 849 4.91 49.75 29.83
CA VAL A 849 5.48 48.43 30.11
C VAL A 849 5.01 48.02 31.50
N VAL A 850 4.40 46.84 31.67
CA VAL A 850 4.64 45.96 32.82
C VAL A 850 4.47 44.49 32.39
N THR A 851 5.49 43.74 32.79
CA THR A 851 5.79 42.30 32.79
C THR A 851 4.78 41.34 33.43
N GLN A 852 4.88 40.07 33.00
CA GLN A 852 4.46 38.80 33.65
C GLN A 852 2.93 38.59 33.78
N ALA A 853 2.32 37.48 33.35
CA ALA A 853 2.77 36.11 33.11
C ALA A 853 2.08 35.49 31.87
#